data_AF-A0A4Q1K598-F1
#
_entry.id   AF-A0A4Q1K598-F1
#
_cell.length_a   1.000
_cell.length_b   1.000
_cell.length_c   1.000
_cell.angle_alpha   90.00
_cell.angle_beta   90.00
_cell.angle_gamma   90.00
#
_symmetry.space_group_name_H-M   'P 1'
#
loop_
_entity.id
_entity.type
_entity.pdbx_description
1 polymer ?
#
loop_
_entity_poly.entity_id
_entity_poly.type
_entity_poly.pdbx_seq_one_letter_code
_entity_poly.pdbx_strand_id
1 'polypeptide(L)'
;MKITTITKLLVANRGEIAIRVFRAATELRISTVAIYTFEDRYSLHRYKADQSFQIGEESEPLKPYLNIEEIIKVAKENQVDAIHPGYGFLSENVDFARRCQEEGIIFVGPRVEAMLQLGDKVAAKKVAKAVGVPLIQDSKKDLQSVEDALSEAKEIGYPVMLKAAAGGGGRGMRVVHDEDKMKMAFVNAKSEALSAFGDDTMFIEKFVENPKHIEVQILGDNYGNIVHLYERDCSVQRRFQKVIEVAPSILQPETKAKLFDYAIKIAKHVNYSNAGTVEFLVDKQENIYFIEVNPRIQVEHTITEEITGIDIVRSQIIIAAGHPLTHNQIFIHAQEDIKCSGWAIQCRITTEDPENDFKPDYGTIIAYRNAGGYGIRLDEGSCYSGVKISPFFDSMLVKVSSSGRTLKGASDRLRRTLEEFRIRGVKTNIPFLINVMENDTFRSGETTVNFIPNNPHLLVPKYEYSKDRGTKLLKYLAELKVNGHPDVKAYDAEKVFRKAVVPVTTNEEYPKGTKDLLNELGRDKFIEYIKNEKKIFYTDTTLRDAHQSLFATRLRNHDILKVAEGMAKSFPELFSLEVWGGATFDVTMRFLHEDPWERLRLIRKAAPNVLLQMLFRGSNAVGYAAYPDNVLEQFIIKSAENGIDVFRIFDSLNWIEGMTHSIKVVREKTNAIAEACICYTGDILNPNRQKFNLQYYIDLAKQLEAAGAHMIAIKDMAGLLKPYAAEVLIKELKKNISIPIHLHTHDTSSIQSTTYVKAIEAGVDVVDVALASMSGLTSQPNFNSLVAALQGTERENPINLKKLNEYSNYFEAVREYYYPFESELKAGTAEVYDHEIPGGQYSNLLPQARGLGLEDKFETIKQNYVVVNELFGDIVKVTPSSKVVGDMALFMTSNNLTAQDVMEKGDNLAFPESVKQLFRGDLGQPFGGFPKELQKMILKNETPYTEKPNAHIKPVDFEAELKKMHEKFDDKLTTEDLLSYIMFPKVFEDFYSFRKYFGRVEKLPTPSFYYPMKPNEEIIVNLDSGKNIIVKFRYMGEPNEEGFREVFFQINGQTRNIVVKDRSVKSTKVARVKISGPNDIGSPLQGSLLKILVNEGEEIEKDTPLFVIEAMKMETTVCATKKGVIAKLVLKEKSIVEQDDCILQLV
;
A
#
# COMPACT_ATOMS: atom_id res chain seq x y z
N MET A 1 34.83 -50.51 14.75
CA MET A 1 35.18 -49.09 15.02
C MET A 1 35.42 -48.91 16.51
N LYS A 2 36.30 -47.99 16.91
CA LYS A 2 36.56 -47.65 18.31
C LYS A 2 35.51 -46.63 18.77
N ILE A 3 34.82 -46.90 19.87
CA ILE A 3 33.93 -45.91 20.50
C ILE A 3 34.80 -44.73 20.94
N THR A 4 34.41 -43.52 20.55
CA THR A 4 35.19 -42.30 20.78
C THR A 4 34.32 -41.24 21.44
N THR A 5 34.84 -40.60 22.48
CA THR A 5 34.13 -39.53 23.18
C THR A 5 34.30 -38.22 22.41
N ILE A 6 33.21 -37.66 21.90
CA ILE A 6 33.18 -36.32 21.32
C ILE A 6 32.99 -35.33 22.48
N THR A 7 33.97 -34.48 22.74
CA THR A 7 33.92 -33.43 23.75
C THR A 7 33.71 -32.05 23.13
N LYS A 8 34.18 -31.84 21.91
CA LYS A 8 34.01 -30.60 21.15
C LYS A 8 33.61 -30.86 19.69
N LEU A 9 32.57 -30.19 19.23
CA LEU A 9 32.00 -30.32 17.88
C LEU A 9 31.95 -28.96 17.17
N LEU A 10 32.51 -28.90 15.96
CA LEU A 10 32.40 -27.75 15.06
C LEU A 10 31.27 -27.99 14.06
N VAL A 11 30.51 -26.95 13.74
CA VAL A 11 29.54 -27.00 12.65
C VAL A 11 30.09 -26.25 11.44
N ALA A 12 30.35 -26.97 10.35
CA ALA A 12 30.85 -26.42 9.10
C ALA A 12 29.69 -25.86 8.25
N ASN A 13 28.89 -24.98 8.85
CA ASN A 13 27.68 -24.42 8.25
C ASN A 13 27.27 -23.12 8.95
N ARG A 14 26.12 -22.55 8.55
CA ARG A 14 25.56 -21.31 9.10
C ARG A 14 24.05 -21.42 9.35
N GLY A 15 23.45 -20.33 9.83
CA GLY A 15 21.99 -20.18 9.89
C GLY A 15 21.31 -21.20 10.81
N GLU A 16 20.10 -21.63 10.43
CA GLU A 16 19.25 -22.47 11.29
C GLU A 16 19.88 -23.84 11.59
N ILE A 17 20.52 -24.47 10.59
CA ILE A 17 21.05 -25.82 10.77
C ILE A 17 22.23 -25.85 11.73
N ALA A 18 23.05 -24.81 11.73
CA ALA A 18 24.10 -24.65 12.73
C ALA A 18 23.51 -24.56 14.14
N ILE A 19 22.47 -23.74 14.33
CA ILE A 19 21.75 -23.62 15.61
C ILE A 19 21.12 -24.97 16.01
N ARG A 20 20.50 -25.68 15.07
CA ARG A 20 19.88 -27.00 15.30
C ARG A 20 20.89 -28.04 15.78
N VAL A 21 22.08 -28.06 15.20
CA VAL A 21 23.17 -28.96 15.62
C VAL A 21 23.76 -28.53 16.96
N PHE A 22 23.95 -27.23 17.20
CA PHE A 22 24.41 -26.74 18.50
C PHE A 22 23.45 -27.14 19.63
N ARG A 23 22.14 -27.06 19.40
CA ARG A 23 21.11 -27.53 20.37
C ARG A 23 21.32 -29.00 20.71
N ALA A 24 21.43 -29.89 19.72
CA ALA A 24 21.67 -31.32 19.94
C ALA A 24 23.00 -31.60 20.66
N ALA A 25 24.09 -30.94 20.25
CA ALA A 25 25.39 -31.08 20.88
C ALA A 25 25.37 -30.61 22.35
N THR A 26 24.70 -29.49 22.64
CA THR A 26 24.57 -28.94 23.99
C THR A 26 23.77 -29.88 24.90
N GLU A 27 22.67 -30.46 24.40
CA GLU A 27 21.89 -31.47 25.13
C GLU A 27 22.68 -32.76 25.41
N LEU A 28 23.68 -33.06 24.56
CA LEU A 28 24.65 -34.14 24.76
C LEU A 28 25.86 -33.72 25.63
N ARG A 29 25.90 -32.46 26.09
CA ARG A 29 27.00 -31.85 26.87
C ARG A 29 28.33 -31.80 26.11
N ILE A 30 28.25 -31.54 24.80
CA ILE A 30 29.40 -31.36 23.90
C ILE A 30 29.59 -29.87 23.67
N SER A 31 30.81 -29.37 23.84
CA SER A 31 31.14 -27.98 23.54
C SER A 31 31.07 -27.69 22.03
N THR A 32 30.64 -26.51 21.66
CA THR A 32 30.26 -26.17 20.28
C THR A 32 31.13 -25.08 19.68
N VAL A 33 31.47 -25.22 18.39
CA VAL A 33 32.26 -24.25 17.62
C VAL A 33 31.53 -23.83 16.35
N ALA A 34 31.37 -22.52 16.15
CA ALA A 34 30.84 -21.92 14.93
C ALA A 34 31.95 -21.32 14.06
N ILE A 35 31.71 -21.25 12.75
CA ILE A 35 32.51 -20.52 11.78
C ILE A 35 31.64 -19.46 11.08
N TYR A 36 32.17 -18.27 10.83
CA TYR A 36 31.42 -17.19 10.18
C TYR A 36 32.27 -16.35 9.21
N THR A 37 31.67 -15.83 8.15
CA THR A 37 32.31 -14.81 7.29
C THR A 37 32.02 -13.40 7.80
N PHE A 38 32.73 -12.39 7.30
CA PHE A 38 32.54 -11.00 7.73
C PHE A 38 31.08 -10.54 7.59
N GLU A 39 30.41 -10.92 6.50
CA GLU A 39 29.01 -10.61 6.20
C GLU A 39 28.03 -11.33 7.15
N ASP A 40 28.41 -12.48 7.70
CA ASP A 40 27.60 -13.26 8.64
C ASP A 40 27.94 -12.97 10.12
N ARG A 41 28.74 -11.93 10.41
CA ARG A 41 29.15 -11.57 11.79
C ARG A 41 28.00 -11.27 12.75
N TYR A 42 26.82 -10.94 12.23
CA TYR A 42 25.59 -10.69 12.99
C TYR A 42 24.61 -11.88 12.97
N SER A 43 24.97 -12.98 12.34
CA SER A 43 24.16 -14.19 12.25
C SER A 43 23.96 -14.84 13.62
N LEU A 44 22.74 -15.28 13.92
CA LEU A 44 22.41 -15.80 15.25
C LEU A 44 23.23 -17.04 15.62
N HIS A 45 23.58 -17.89 14.65
CA HIS A 45 24.33 -19.12 14.90
C HIS A 45 25.69 -18.87 15.57
N ARG A 46 26.35 -17.75 15.25
CA ARG A 46 27.61 -17.33 15.86
C ARG A 46 27.49 -17.21 17.39
N TYR A 47 26.39 -16.63 17.87
CA TYR A 47 26.13 -16.40 19.29
C TYR A 47 25.50 -17.61 20.00
N LYS A 48 25.24 -18.70 19.27
CA LYS A 48 24.65 -19.94 19.82
C LYS A 48 25.68 -21.05 20.04
N ALA A 49 26.93 -20.86 19.60
CA ALA A 49 28.04 -21.74 19.91
C ALA A 49 28.85 -21.22 21.11
N ASP A 50 29.57 -22.12 21.79
CA ASP A 50 30.47 -21.76 22.90
C ASP A 50 31.70 -20.98 22.40
N GLN A 51 32.17 -21.26 21.19
CA GLN A 51 33.26 -20.56 20.51
C GLN A 51 32.87 -20.23 19.07
N SER A 52 33.37 -19.13 18.52
CA SER A 52 33.16 -18.77 17.12
C SER A 52 34.39 -18.13 16.49
N PHE A 53 34.69 -18.50 15.25
CA PHE A 53 35.87 -18.03 14.52
C PHE A 53 35.50 -17.48 13.16
N GLN A 54 36.06 -16.32 12.81
CA GLN A 54 35.93 -15.80 11.46
C GLN A 54 36.78 -16.64 10.50
N ILE A 55 36.23 -16.93 9.32
CA ILE A 55 36.92 -17.51 8.18
C ILE A 55 36.86 -16.55 6.98
N GLY A 56 37.93 -16.51 6.20
CA GLY A 56 38.10 -15.66 5.04
C GLY A 56 38.36 -14.18 5.34
N GLU A 57 38.72 -13.48 4.27
CA GLU A 57 38.91 -12.03 4.24
C GLU A 57 37.57 -11.29 4.20
N GLU A 58 37.55 -10.00 4.59
CA GLU A 58 36.32 -9.18 4.63
C GLU A 58 35.63 -8.99 3.28
N SER A 59 36.31 -9.30 2.17
CA SER A 59 35.77 -9.20 0.81
C SER A 59 35.14 -10.51 0.28
N GLU A 60 35.22 -11.61 1.03
CA GLU A 60 34.78 -12.93 0.57
C GLU A 60 33.53 -13.41 1.36
N PRO A 61 32.31 -13.12 0.88
CA PRO A 61 31.09 -13.35 1.67
C PRO A 61 30.72 -14.83 1.85
N LEU A 62 31.07 -15.67 0.88
CA LEU A 62 30.58 -17.04 0.78
C LEU A 62 31.67 -18.10 0.60
N LYS A 63 32.64 -17.83 -0.29
CA LYS A 63 33.73 -18.76 -0.63
C LYS A 63 34.41 -19.40 0.60
N PRO A 64 34.63 -18.70 1.73
CA PRO A 64 35.27 -19.31 2.89
C PRO A 64 34.51 -20.51 3.46
N TYR A 65 33.17 -20.53 3.40
CA TYR A 65 32.37 -21.69 3.84
C TYR A 65 32.56 -22.95 2.97
N LEU A 66 33.21 -22.82 1.81
CA LEU A 66 33.55 -23.92 0.91
C LEU A 66 35.05 -24.27 0.98
N ASN A 67 35.82 -23.58 1.81
CA ASN A 67 37.26 -23.77 1.92
C ASN A 67 37.59 -24.88 2.93
N ILE A 68 37.79 -26.09 2.42
CA ILE A 68 38.08 -27.29 3.21
C ILE A 68 39.28 -27.08 4.15
N GLU A 69 40.42 -26.63 3.62
CA GLU A 69 41.66 -26.54 4.41
C GLU A 69 41.57 -25.48 5.51
N GLU A 70 40.85 -24.39 5.26
CA GLU A 70 40.61 -23.36 6.27
C GLU A 70 39.72 -23.86 7.41
N ILE A 71 38.64 -24.59 7.10
CA ILE A 71 37.77 -25.18 8.12
C ILE A 71 38.52 -26.22 8.95
N ILE A 72 39.31 -27.08 8.29
CA ILE A 72 40.17 -28.07 8.95
C ILE A 72 41.21 -27.37 9.85
N LYS A 73 41.83 -26.29 9.37
CA LYS A 73 42.77 -25.49 10.17
C LYS A 73 42.11 -24.96 11.44
N VAL A 74 40.94 -24.33 11.33
CA VAL A 74 40.18 -23.82 12.49
C VAL A 74 39.85 -24.96 13.46
N ALA A 75 39.44 -26.12 12.95
CA ALA A 75 39.14 -27.29 13.78
C ALA A 75 40.38 -27.78 14.56
N LYS A 76 41.54 -27.87 13.91
CA LYS A 76 42.80 -28.31 14.53
C LYS A 76 43.32 -27.31 15.57
N GLU A 77 43.37 -26.03 15.24
CA GLU A 77 43.84 -24.97 16.15
C GLU A 77 43.02 -24.91 17.43
N ASN A 78 41.75 -25.31 17.35
CA ASN A 78 40.79 -25.26 18.46
C ASN A 78 40.46 -26.63 19.07
N GLN A 79 41.21 -27.68 18.74
CA GLN A 79 41.09 -29.02 19.32
C GLN A 79 39.65 -29.55 19.21
N VAL A 80 39.09 -29.51 18.00
CA VAL A 80 37.76 -30.04 17.69
C VAL A 80 37.85 -31.54 17.42
N ASP A 81 36.99 -32.34 18.06
CA ASP A 81 36.95 -33.79 17.89
C ASP A 81 36.14 -34.21 16.67
N ALA A 82 35.06 -33.48 16.36
CA ALA A 82 34.13 -33.80 15.30
C ALA A 82 33.64 -32.57 14.54
N ILE A 83 33.41 -32.73 13.23
CA ILE A 83 32.76 -31.73 12.39
C ILE A 83 31.42 -32.25 11.92
N HIS A 84 30.36 -31.50 12.21
CA HIS A 84 29.05 -31.71 11.60
C HIS A 84 28.87 -30.77 10.41
N PRO A 85 28.65 -31.28 9.19
CA PRO A 85 28.59 -30.42 8.01
C PRO A 85 27.21 -29.78 7.81
N GLY A 86 26.17 -30.26 8.50
CA GLY A 86 24.80 -29.80 8.28
C GLY A 86 24.27 -30.24 6.92
N TYR A 87 23.69 -29.32 6.16
CA TYR A 87 23.26 -29.54 4.77
C TYR A 87 23.74 -28.41 3.86
N GLY A 88 23.86 -28.69 2.55
CA GLY A 88 24.50 -27.76 1.62
C GLY A 88 25.97 -27.52 1.96
N PHE A 89 26.60 -26.56 1.29
CA PHE A 89 28.04 -26.32 1.41
C PHE A 89 28.85 -27.60 1.18
N LEU A 90 29.62 -28.07 2.17
CA LEU A 90 30.50 -29.22 2.07
C LEU A 90 29.86 -30.54 2.55
N SER A 91 28.56 -30.56 2.83
CA SER A 91 27.88 -31.73 3.42
C SER A 91 27.87 -33.00 2.56
N GLU A 92 27.99 -32.85 1.25
CA GLU A 92 28.07 -33.96 0.30
C GLU A 92 29.46 -34.06 -0.34
N ASN A 93 30.40 -33.22 0.10
CA ASN A 93 31.74 -33.18 -0.46
C ASN A 93 32.58 -34.32 0.13
N VAL A 94 32.85 -35.33 -0.70
CA VAL A 94 33.61 -36.52 -0.32
C VAL A 94 35.03 -36.16 0.11
N ASP A 95 35.67 -35.19 -0.55
CA ASP A 95 37.03 -34.78 -0.21
C ASP A 95 37.09 -34.13 1.17
N PHE A 96 36.06 -33.38 1.58
CA PHE A 96 35.96 -32.83 2.92
C PHE A 96 35.87 -33.92 3.99
N ALA A 97 35.02 -34.93 3.77
CA ALA A 97 34.91 -36.08 4.67
C ALA A 97 36.24 -36.86 4.76
N ARG A 98 36.93 -37.05 3.62
CA ARG A 98 38.25 -37.70 3.56
C ARG A 98 39.31 -36.89 4.32
N ARG A 99 39.37 -35.57 4.10
CA ARG A 99 40.30 -34.67 4.80
C ARG A 99 40.05 -34.65 6.31
N CYS A 100 38.80 -34.69 6.77
CA CYS A 100 38.49 -34.87 8.19
C CYS A 100 39.11 -36.16 8.74
N GLN A 101 38.93 -37.28 8.04
CA GLN A 101 39.47 -38.59 8.44
C GLN A 101 41.01 -38.60 8.47
N GLU A 102 41.67 -38.00 7.47
CA GLU A 102 43.14 -37.89 7.39
C GLU A 102 43.74 -37.09 8.56
N GLU A 103 43.01 -36.09 9.05
CA GLU A 103 43.43 -35.23 10.17
C GLU A 103 42.94 -35.74 11.54
N GLY A 104 42.31 -36.92 11.60
CA GLY A 104 41.81 -37.50 12.84
C GLY A 104 40.57 -36.81 13.42
N ILE A 105 39.82 -36.07 12.61
CA ILE A 105 38.58 -35.39 12.99
C ILE A 105 37.38 -36.24 12.54
N ILE A 106 36.43 -36.50 13.44
CA ILE A 106 35.24 -37.29 13.12
C ILE A 106 34.31 -36.48 12.21
N PHE A 107 34.07 -36.95 10.99
CA PHE A 107 33.03 -36.42 10.13
C PHE A 107 31.67 -36.98 10.56
N VAL A 108 30.74 -36.11 10.99
CA VAL A 108 29.38 -36.52 11.40
C VAL A 108 28.50 -36.70 10.17
N GLY A 109 28.67 -37.83 9.50
CA GLY A 109 27.95 -38.21 8.29
C GLY A 109 28.25 -39.66 7.88
N PRO A 110 27.84 -40.08 6.68
CA PRO A 110 28.14 -41.41 6.18
C PRO A 110 29.63 -41.62 5.94
N ARG A 111 30.04 -42.89 5.81
CA ARG A 111 31.41 -43.25 5.42
C ARG A 111 31.75 -42.73 4.02
N VAL A 112 33.03 -42.38 3.81
CA VAL A 112 33.56 -41.87 2.54
C VAL A 112 33.24 -42.82 1.38
N GLU A 113 33.31 -44.14 1.59
CA GLU A 113 33.00 -45.14 0.56
C GLU A 113 31.52 -45.15 0.16
N ALA A 114 30.62 -44.88 1.10
CA ALA A 114 29.19 -44.76 0.83
C ALA A 114 28.89 -43.43 0.12
N MET A 115 29.52 -42.33 0.54
CA MET A 115 29.39 -41.04 -0.13
C MET A 115 29.91 -41.07 -1.57
N LEU A 116 31.00 -41.79 -1.86
CA LEU A 116 31.51 -41.97 -3.23
C LEU A 116 30.51 -42.69 -4.15
N GLN A 117 29.82 -43.70 -3.63
CA GLN A 117 28.88 -44.51 -4.41
C GLN A 117 27.51 -43.84 -4.60
N LEU A 118 27.19 -42.85 -3.76
CA LEU A 118 25.86 -42.21 -3.73
C LEU A 118 25.87 -40.73 -4.10
N GLY A 119 26.99 -40.03 -3.93
CA GLY A 119 27.11 -38.59 -4.18
C GLY A 119 27.16 -38.21 -5.67
N ASP A 120 27.51 -39.16 -6.54
CA ASP A 120 27.38 -39.02 -7.99
C ASP A 120 26.12 -39.72 -8.49
N LYS A 121 25.30 -39.03 -9.30
CA LYS A 121 24.00 -39.54 -9.78
C LYS A 121 24.14 -40.79 -10.65
N VAL A 122 25.22 -40.90 -11.44
CA VAL A 122 25.48 -42.07 -12.28
C VAL A 122 25.89 -43.26 -11.41
N ALA A 123 26.74 -43.04 -10.41
CA ALA A 123 27.12 -44.06 -9.43
C ALA A 123 25.91 -44.55 -8.62
N ALA A 124 25.07 -43.64 -8.14
CA ALA A 124 23.86 -43.97 -7.37
C ALA A 124 22.87 -44.79 -8.19
N LYS A 125 22.69 -44.48 -9.49
CA LYS A 125 21.87 -45.29 -10.40
C LYS A 125 22.43 -46.71 -10.60
N LYS A 126 23.75 -46.87 -10.70
CA LYS A 126 24.37 -48.21 -10.78
C LYS A 126 24.06 -49.03 -9.53
N VAL A 127 24.12 -48.41 -8.34
CA VAL A 127 23.72 -49.03 -7.08
C VAL A 127 22.25 -49.45 -7.12
N ALA A 128 21.34 -48.53 -7.45
CA ALA A 128 19.90 -48.80 -7.53
C ALA A 128 19.57 -49.95 -8.51
N LYS A 129 20.21 -49.98 -9.68
CA LYS A 129 20.08 -51.07 -10.65
C LYS A 129 20.58 -52.41 -10.10
N ALA A 130 21.72 -52.41 -9.40
CA ALA A 130 22.30 -53.63 -8.82
C ALA A 130 21.42 -54.27 -7.74
N VAL A 131 20.63 -53.47 -7.03
CA VAL A 131 19.68 -53.96 -6.02
C VAL A 131 18.23 -54.10 -6.52
N GLY A 132 18.00 -53.95 -7.83
CA GLY A 132 16.69 -54.13 -8.44
C GLY A 132 15.68 -53.04 -8.09
N VAL A 133 16.12 -51.83 -7.77
CA VAL A 133 15.24 -50.67 -7.57
C VAL A 133 14.89 -50.07 -8.94
N PRO A 134 13.60 -49.79 -9.23
CA PRO A 134 13.21 -49.27 -10.53
C PRO A 134 13.80 -47.87 -10.79
N LEU A 135 14.28 -47.67 -12.03
CA LEU A 135 14.87 -46.43 -12.52
C LEU A 135 13.97 -45.78 -13.57
N ILE A 136 14.09 -44.46 -13.72
CA ILE A 136 13.53 -43.75 -14.87
C ILE A 136 14.30 -44.23 -16.13
N GLN A 137 13.57 -44.50 -17.21
CA GLN A 137 14.19 -44.82 -18.50
C GLN A 137 15.08 -43.66 -18.96
N ASP A 138 16.37 -43.91 -19.15
CA ASP A 138 17.37 -42.93 -19.57
C ASP A 138 18.00 -43.27 -20.93
N SER A 139 18.71 -42.28 -21.50
CA SER A 139 19.44 -42.41 -22.76
C SER A 139 20.57 -43.42 -22.62
N LYS A 140 20.68 -44.33 -23.60
CA LYS A 140 21.71 -45.38 -23.62
C LYS A 140 23.01 -44.91 -24.26
N LYS A 141 22.94 -43.86 -25.08
CA LYS A 141 24.08 -43.24 -25.77
C LYS A 141 24.51 -41.97 -25.07
N ASP A 142 25.81 -41.69 -25.12
CA ASP A 142 26.35 -40.40 -24.72
C ASP A 142 25.89 -39.33 -25.71
N LEU A 143 25.37 -38.21 -25.20
CA LEU A 143 24.81 -37.15 -26.02
C LEU A 143 25.91 -36.17 -26.45
N GLN A 144 26.60 -36.48 -27.54
CA GLN A 144 27.68 -35.63 -28.08
C GLN A 144 27.14 -34.51 -28.97
N SER A 145 26.05 -34.78 -29.69
CA SER A 145 25.40 -33.86 -30.64
C SER A 145 23.89 -33.71 -30.38
N VAL A 146 23.29 -32.69 -31.00
CA VAL A 146 21.82 -32.49 -30.98
C VAL A 146 21.11 -33.67 -31.67
N GLU A 147 21.74 -34.25 -32.68
CA GLU A 147 21.24 -35.42 -33.41
C GLU A 147 21.16 -36.66 -32.50
N ASP A 148 22.15 -36.86 -31.62
CA ASP A 148 22.12 -37.91 -30.60
C ASP A 148 20.93 -37.71 -29.65
N ALA A 149 20.73 -36.47 -29.19
CA ALA A 149 19.62 -36.11 -28.32
C ALA A 149 18.24 -36.32 -28.97
N LEU A 150 18.09 -36.00 -30.26
CA LEU A 150 16.86 -36.25 -31.02
C LEU A 150 16.59 -37.75 -31.19
N SER A 151 17.64 -38.54 -31.50
CA SER A 151 17.52 -39.99 -31.66
C SER A 151 17.11 -40.67 -30.35
N GLU A 152 17.77 -40.34 -29.24
CA GLU A 152 17.45 -40.93 -27.93
C GLU A 152 16.08 -40.48 -27.42
N ALA A 153 15.70 -39.21 -27.62
CA ALA A 153 14.37 -38.72 -27.26
C ALA A 153 13.25 -39.41 -28.04
N LYS A 154 13.50 -39.81 -29.29
CA LYS A 154 12.55 -40.60 -30.08
C LYS A 154 12.41 -42.04 -29.58
N GLU A 155 13.49 -42.66 -29.11
CA GLU A 155 13.46 -44.01 -28.52
C GLU A 155 12.77 -44.02 -27.14
N ILE A 156 13.02 -43.01 -26.30
CA ILE A 156 12.39 -42.85 -24.97
C ILE A 156 10.93 -42.38 -25.09
N GLY A 157 10.65 -41.55 -26.11
CA GLY A 157 9.37 -40.91 -26.38
C GLY A 157 9.15 -39.64 -25.55
N TYR A 158 8.63 -38.60 -26.19
CA TYR A 158 8.29 -37.32 -25.53
C TYR A 158 7.08 -37.44 -24.57
N PRO A 159 6.95 -36.52 -23.58
CA PRO A 159 7.98 -35.55 -23.17
C PRO A 159 9.18 -36.25 -22.50
N VAL A 160 10.33 -35.60 -22.60
CA VAL A 160 11.58 -36.04 -21.99
C VAL A 160 12.21 -34.92 -21.16
N MET A 161 13.00 -35.28 -20.15
CA MET A 161 13.77 -34.34 -19.34
C MET A 161 15.23 -34.41 -19.76
N LEU A 162 15.74 -33.31 -20.33
CA LEU A 162 17.15 -33.13 -20.60
C LEU A 162 17.85 -32.68 -19.31
N LYS A 163 18.95 -33.33 -18.91
CA LYS A 163 19.67 -33.05 -17.65
C LYS A 163 21.19 -33.05 -17.86
N ALA A 164 21.88 -32.17 -17.14
CA ALA A 164 23.35 -32.20 -17.00
C ALA A 164 23.79 -33.22 -15.94
N ALA A 165 24.89 -33.93 -16.18
CA ALA A 165 25.43 -34.95 -15.27
C ALA A 165 25.86 -34.35 -13.92
N ALA A 166 26.60 -33.24 -13.96
CA ALA A 166 27.03 -32.47 -12.78
C ALA A 166 25.93 -31.52 -12.23
N GLY A 167 24.70 -31.57 -12.75
CA GLY A 167 23.63 -30.63 -12.43
C GLY A 167 22.97 -30.86 -11.06
N GLY A 168 22.95 -29.82 -10.22
CA GLY A 168 22.30 -29.79 -8.90
C GLY A 168 21.32 -28.62 -8.72
N GLY A 169 20.34 -28.76 -7.82
CA GLY A 169 19.45 -27.66 -7.41
C GLY A 169 18.47 -27.13 -8.49
N GLY A 170 18.16 -27.94 -9.51
CA GLY A 170 17.24 -27.56 -10.60
C GLY A 170 17.90 -26.82 -11.78
N ARG A 171 19.22 -26.59 -11.74
CA ARG A 171 19.99 -25.95 -12.82
C ARG A 171 20.46 -26.99 -13.85
N GLY A 172 20.57 -26.61 -15.12
CA GLY A 172 20.97 -27.54 -16.20
C GLY A 172 19.95 -28.64 -16.52
N MET A 173 18.67 -28.44 -16.21
CA MET A 173 17.58 -29.37 -16.57
C MET A 173 16.40 -28.68 -17.25
N ARG A 174 15.83 -29.32 -18.28
CA ARG A 174 14.74 -28.78 -19.12
C ARG A 174 13.79 -29.89 -19.56
N VAL A 175 12.49 -29.61 -19.43
CA VAL A 175 11.45 -30.47 -20.03
C VAL A 175 11.33 -30.12 -21.51
N VAL A 176 11.40 -31.14 -22.36
CA VAL A 176 11.28 -31.02 -23.81
C VAL A 176 10.08 -31.83 -24.25
N HIS A 177 9.16 -31.20 -24.99
CA HIS A 177 7.89 -31.80 -25.40
C HIS A 177 7.88 -32.29 -26.86
N ASP A 178 8.80 -31.81 -27.67
CA ASP A 178 8.83 -32.04 -29.12
C ASP A 178 10.25 -31.87 -29.69
N GLU A 179 10.45 -32.33 -30.92
CA GLU A 179 11.76 -32.33 -31.61
C GLU A 179 12.29 -30.90 -31.85
N ASP A 180 11.42 -29.93 -32.13
CA ASP A 180 11.85 -28.55 -32.43
C ASP A 180 12.42 -27.87 -31.19
N LYS A 181 11.80 -28.05 -30.02
CA LYS A 181 12.30 -27.54 -28.75
C LYS A 181 13.59 -28.22 -28.30
N MET A 182 13.83 -29.49 -28.67
CA MET A 182 15.06 -30.21 -28.31
C MET A 182 16.31 -29.51 -28.83
N LYS A 183 16.28 -29.01 -30.06
CA LYS A 183 17.45 -28.36 -30.69
C LYS A 183 17.95 -27.16 -29.89
N MET A 184 17.04 -26.28 -29.49
CA MET A 184 17.39 -25.11 -28.67
C MET A 184 17.69 -25.50 -27.22
N ALA A 185 16.91 -26.42 -26.63
CA ALA A 185 17.10 -26.84 -25.25
C ALA A 185 18.47 -27.50 -25.02
N PHE A 186 18.94 -28.30 -25.97
CA PHE A 186 20.24 -28.98 -25.89
C PHE A 186 21.41 -27.99 -25.89
N VAL A 187 21.43 -27.04 -26.83
CA VAL A 187 22.49 -26.03 -26.93
C VAL A 187 22.54 -25.18 -25.66
N ASN A 188 21.38 -24.70 -25.21
CA ASN A 188 21.29 -23.84 -24.03
C ASN A 188 21.68 -24.59 -22.75
N ALA A 189 21.18 -25.81 -22.54
CA ALA A 189 21.48 -26.59 -21.35
C ALA A 189 22.96 -27.01 -21.29
N LYS A 190 23.56 -27.36 -22.44
CA LYS A 190 24.98 -27.71 -22.55
C LYS A 190 25.88 -26.50 -22.23
N SER A 191 25.56 -25.33 -22.76
CA SER A 191 26.29 -24.09 -22.44
C SER A 191 26.14 -23.67 -20.97
N GLU A 192 24.94 -23.82 -20.41
CA GLU A 192 24.67 -23.55 -18.99
C GLU A 192 25.47 -24.50 -18.09
N ALA A 193 25.50 -25.79 -18.43
CA ALA A 193 26.23 -26.81 -17.67
C ALA A 193 27.74 -26.55 -17.67
N LEU A 194 28.32 -26.24 -18.84
CA LEU A 194 29.74 -25.90 -18.96
C LEU A 194 30.09 -24.66 -18.14
N SER A 195 29.29 -23.61 -18.24
CA SER A 195 29.53 -22.35 -17.52
C SER A 195 29.37 -22.49 -16.01
N ALA A 196 28.42 -23.30 -15.55
CA ALA A 196 28.07 -23.40 -14.12
C ALA A 196 28.84 -24.49 -13.37
N PHE A 197 29.21 -25.58 -14.04
CA PHE A 197 29.76 -26.78 -13.41
C PHE A 197 31.10 -27.23 -14.02
N GLY A 198 31.55 -26.61 -15.11
CA GLY A 198 32.79 -27.01 -15.81
C GLY A 198 32.69 -28.35 -16.54
N ASP A 199 31.50 -28.94 -16.60
CA ASP A 199 31.18 -30.22 -17.22
C ASP A 199 29.93 -30.05 -18.11
N ASP A 200 30.06 -30.31 -19.40
CA ASP A 200 29.01 -30.18 -20.40
C ASP A 200 28.31 -31.50 -20.74
N THR A 201 28.55 -32.55 -19.94
CA THR A 201 27.95 -33.87 -20.12
C THR A 201 26.43 -33.82 -19.90
N MET A 202 25.67 -34.21 -20.92
CA MET A 202 24.20 -34.22 -20.92
C MET A 202 23.64 -35.64 -21.07
N PHE A 203 22.49 -35.90 -20.46
CA PHE A 203 21.70 -37.12 -20.66
C PHE A 203 20.20 -36.81 -20.72
N ILE A 204 19.41 -37.73 -21.28
CA ILE A 204 17.94 -37.61 -21.36
C ILE A 204 17.30 -38.67 -20.48
N GLU A 205 16.26 -38.29 -19.76
CA GLU A 205 15.37 -39.20 -19.04
C GLU A 205 13.94 -39.07 -19.54
N LYS A 206 13.15 -40.14 -19.39
CA LYS A 206 11.71 -40.05 -19.54
C LYS A 206 11.16 -39.03 -18.54
N PHE A 207 10.41 -38.05 -19.03
CA PHE A 207 9.74 -37.11 -18.13
C PHE A 207 8.54 -37.82 -17.51
N VAL A 208 8.57 -38.00 -16.19
CA VAL A 208 7.41 -38.47 -15.44
C VAL A 208 6.46 -37.29 -15.29
N GLU A 209 5.28 -37.38 -15.89
CA GLU A 209 4.29 -36.29 -15.84
C GLU A 209 3.54 -36.28 -14.50
N ASN A 210 3.41 -35.08 -13.91
CA ASN A 210 2.68 -34.84 -12.66
C ASN A 210 3.02 -35.82 -11.51
N PRO A 211 4.31 -36.10 -11.23
CA PRO A 211 4.67 -37.05 -10.19
C PRO A 211 4.46 -36.45 -8.80
N LYS A 212 4.34 -37.31 -7.80
CA LYS A 212 4.69 -36.99 -6.43
C LYS A 212 6.19 -37.15 -6.24
N HIS A 213 6.82 -36.23 -5.52
CA HIS A 213 8.20 -36.36 -5.07
C HIS A 213 8.16 -36.91 -3.64
N ILE A 214 8.57 -38.16 -3.47
CA ILE A 214 8.50 -38.88 -2.19
C ILE A 214 9.90 -39.29 -1.79
N GLU A 215 10.23 -39.10 -0.53
CA GLU A 215 11.56 -39.43 -0.03
C GLU A 215 11.49 -40.19 1.29
N VAL A 216 12.44 -41.08 1.52
CA VAL A 216 12.48 -41.97 2.70
C VAL A 216 13.68 -41.62 3.56
N GLN A 217 13.43 -41.26 4.81
CA GLN A 217 14.47 -41.02 5.80
C GLN A 217 15.10 -42.36 6.20
N ILE A 218 16.43 -42.46 6.15
CA ILE A 218 17.18 -43.60 6.66
C ILE A 218 18.10 -43.19 7.79
N LEU A 219 18.35 -44.13 8.71
CA LEU A 219 19.34 -44.02 9.77
C LEU A 219 20.09 -45.35 9.87
N GLY A 220 21.41 -45.32 9.69
CA GLY A 220 22.28 -46.50 9.80
C GLY A 220 23.35 -46.32 10.86
N ASP A 221 23.75 -47.39 11.55
CA ASP A 221 24.93 -47.37 12.42
C ASP A 221 26.17 -48.01 11.79
N ASN A 222 27.27 -48.02 12.53
CA ASN A 222 28.52 -48.61 12.08
C ASN A 222 28.59 -50.15 12.19
N TYR A 223 27.51 -50.79 12.65
CA TYR A 223 27.38 -52.22 12.90
C TYR A 223 26.48 -52.94 11.88
N GLY A 224 26.01 -52.21 10.85
CA GLY A 224 25.16 -52.74 9.79
C GLY A 224 23.67 -52.70 10.10
N ASN A 225 23.25 -52.09 11.23
CA ASN A 225 21.84 -51.86 11.50
C ASN A 225 21.38 -50.63 10.71
N ILE A 226 20.29 -50.77 9.94
CA ILE A 226 19.72 -49.71 9.13
C ILE A 226 18.20 -49.77 9.28
N VAL A 227 17.60 -48.61 9.57
CA VAL A 227 16.15 -48.43 9.71
C VAL A 227 15.67 -47.26 8.85
N HIS A 228 14.39 -47.28 8.47
CA HIS A 228 13.72 -46.13 7.87
C HIS A 228 12.88 -45.41 8.92
N LEU A 229 12.82 -44.08 8.85
CA LEU A 229 11.98 -43.24 9.73
C LEU A 229 10.75 -42.73 8.96
N TYR A 230 10.13 -43.61 8.19
CA TYR A 230 9.04 -43.31 7.25
C TYR A 230 9.42 -42.34 6.11
N GLU A 231 8.42 -41.95 5.33
CA GLU A 231 8.52 -41.11 4.15
C GLU A 231 8.05 -39.66 4.38
N ARG A 232 8.50 -38.76 3.51
CA ARG A 232 8.01 -37.39 3.37
C ARG A 232 7.50 -37.16 1.94
N ASP A 233 6.42 -36.41 1.81
CA ASP A 233 5.92 -35.87 0.55
C ASP A 233 6.45 -34.44 0.36
N CYS A 234 7.32 -34.27 -0.63
CA CYS A 234 7.96 -33.01 -0.98
C CYS A 234 7.46 -32.49 -2.34
N SER A 235 6.23 -32.86 -2.74
CA SER A 235 5.69 -32.55 -4.07
C SER A 235 5.32 -31.07 -4.25
N VAL A 236 5.17 -30.28 -3.19
CA VAL A 236 4.89 -28.85 -3.32
C VAL A 236 6.19 -28.12 -3.67
N GLN A 237 6.40 -27.91 -4.98
CA GLN A 237 7.64 -27.39 -5.53
C GLN A 237 7.40 -26.21 -6.48
N ARG A 238 8.39 -25.32 -6.56
CA ARG A 238 8.48 -24.27 -7.58
C ARG A 238 9.81 -24.39 -8.31
N ARG A 239 9.77 -24.49 -9.65
CA ARG A 239 10.97 -24.70 -10.50
C ARG A 239 11.88 -25.83 -9.96
N PHE A 240 11.26 -26.95 -9.57
CA PHE A 240 11.92 -28.12 -8.97
C PHE A 240 12.61 -27.88 -7.61
N GLN A 241 12.32 -26.76 -6.94
CA GLN A 241 12.75 -26.48 -5.57
C GLN A 241 11.60 -26.76 -4.60
N LYS A 242 11.87 -27.54 -3.54
CA LYS A 242 10.91 -27.83 -2.47
C LYS A 242 10.50 -26.54 -1.77
N VAL A 243 9.21 -26.39 -1.46
CA VAL A 243 8.66 -25.21 -0.76
C VAL A 243 7.94 -25.61 0.53
N ILE A 244 7.15 -26.68 0.48
CA ILE A 244 6.39 -27.23 1.61
C ILE A 244 6.52 -28.74 1.60
N GLU A 245 6.75 -29.31 2.79
CA GLU A 245 6.96 -30.74 2.98
C GLU A 245 5.95 -31.28 3.99
N VAL A 246 5.51 -32.52 3.78
CA VAL A 246 4.51 -33.21 4.62
C VAL A 246 5.04 -34.58 5.02
N ALA A 247 4.80 -34.99 6.26
CA ALA A 247 5.10 -36.34 6.75
C ALA A 247 3.89 -36.89 7.53
N PRO A 248 3.46 -38.14 7.32
CA PRO A 248 3.82 -39.05 6.22
C PRO A 248 3.20 -38.59 4.88
N SER A 249 3.30 -39.39 3.80
CA SER A 249 2.61 -39.12 2.52
C SER A 249 1.21 -39.75 2.46
N ILE A 250 0.41 -39.42 1.44
CA ILE A 250 -0.82 -40.15 1.10
C ILE A 250 -0.56 -40.98 -0.16
N LEU A 251 -0.36 -42.29 0.05
CA LEU A 251 -0.12 -43.32 -0.98
C LEU A 251 -0.71 -44.64 -0.50
N GLN A 252 -0.90 -45.60 -1.40
CA GLN A 252 -1.32 -46.95 -1.01
C GLN A 252 -0.30 -47.60 -0.07
N PRO A 253 -0.73 -48.36 0.95
CA PRO A 253 0.17 -49.04 1.89
C PRO A 253 1.24 -49.91 1.21
N GLU A 254 0.88 -50.56 0.11
CA GLU A 254 1.76 -51.41 -0.69
C GLU A 254 2.89 -50.61 -1.35
N THR A 255 2.58 -49.42 -1.88
CA THR A 255 3.54 -48.49 -2.47
C THR A 255 4.51 -47.99 -1.40
N LYS A 256 4.00 -47.63 -0.21
CA LYS A 256 4.85 -47.24 0.93
C LYS A 256 5.80 -48.36 1.34
N ALA A 257 5.30 -49.59 1.46
CA ALA A 257 6.13 -50.74 1.80
C ALA A 257 7.26 -50.97 0.77
N LYS A 258 6.98 -50.80 -0.53
CA LYS A 258 8.00 -50.85 -1.59
C LYS A 258 9.02 -49.72 -1.47
N LEU A 259 8.58 -48.47 -1.23
CA LEU A 259 9.49 -47.34 -1.01
C LEU A 259 10.48 -47.62 0.13
N PHE A 260 9.97 -48.15 1.25
CA PHE A 260 10.82 -48.50 2.40
C PHE A 260 11.80 -49.62 2.06
N ASP A 261 11.33 -50.70 1.44
CA ASP A 261 12.18 -51.82 1.02
C ASP A 261 13.29 -51.36 0.06
N TYR A 262 12.96 -50.53 -0.94
CA TYR A 262 13.93 -49.97 -1.87
C TYR A 262 14.98 -49.09 -1.18
N ALA A 263 14.55 -48.19 -0.30
CA ALA A 263 15.46 -47.33 0.45
C ALA A 263 16.42 -48.15 1.34
N ILE A 264 15.90 -49.16 2.04
CA ILE A 264 16.70 -50.07 2.88
C ILE A 264 17.65 -50.92 2.04
N LYS A 265 17.24 -51.43 0.88
CA LYS A 265 18.11 -52.19 -0.03
C LYS A 265 19.29 -51.38 -0.53
N ILE A 266 19.05 -50.14 -0.98
CA ILE A 266 20.11 -49.22 -1.41
C ILE A 266 21.07 -48.96 -0.24
N ALA A 267 20.55 -48.61 0.93
CA ALA A 267 21.35 -48.31 2.11
C ALA A 267 22.20 -49.50 2.57
N LYS A 268 21.64 -50.73 2.59
CA LYS A 268 22.36 -51.96 2.94
C LYS A 268 23.48 -52.28 1.96
N HIS A 269 23.25 -52.11 0.66
CA HIS A 269 24.23 -52.43 -0.38
C HIS A 269 25.54 -51.65 -0.22
N VAL A 270 25.44 -50.37 0.17
CA VAL A 270 26.60 -49.49 0.35
C VAL A 270 27.10 -49.43 1.79
N ASN A 271 26.58 -50.27 2.69
CA ASN A 271 26.84 -50.21 4.13
C ASN A 271 26.67 -48.79 4.70
N TYR A 272 25.53 -48.18 4.37
CA TYR A 272 25.21 -46.81 4.76
C TYR A 272 25.24 -46.64 6.29
N SER A 273 25.76 -45.51 6.73
CA SER A 273 25.82 -45.12 8.14
C SER A 273 25.42 -43.67 8.31
N ASN A 274 25.05 -43.29 9.53
CA ASN A 274 24.50 -41.99 9.88
C ASN A 274 23.12 -41.74 9.21
N ALA A 275 22.66 -40.49 9.17
CA ALA A 275 21.40 -40.13 8.53
C ALA A 275 21.57 -39.95 7.02
N GLY A 276 20.52 -40.28 6.26
CA GLY A 276 20.44 -40.08 4.82
C GLY A 276 19.01 -40.04 4.34
N THR A 277 18.80 -39.67 3.08
CA THR A 277 17.47 -39.74 2.48
C THR A 277 17.54 -40.27 1.06
N VAL A 278 16.64 -41.20 0.73
CA VAL A 278 16.49 -41.78 -0.61
C VAL A 278 15.28 -41.15 -1.28
N GLU A 279 15.46 -40.52 -2.44
CA GLU A 279 14.41 -39.77 -3.14
C GLU A 279 13.84 -40.55 -4.34
N PHE A 280 12.53 -40.45 -4.53
CA PHE A 280 11.76 -41.15 -5.55
C PHE A 280 10.74 -40.22 -6.23
N LEU A 281 10.47 -40.45 -7.52
CA LEU A 281 9.25 -40.00 -8.17
C LEU A 281 8.21 -41.11 -8.12
N VAL A 282 6.98 -40.76 -7.79
CA VAL A 282 5.83 -41.66 -7.81
C VAL A 282 4.81 -41.11 -8.79
N ASP A 283 4.51 -41.85 -9.86
CA ASP A 283 3.56 -41.41 -10.88
C ASP A 283 2.09 -41.61 -10.43
N LYS A 284 1.14 -41.23 -11.30
CA LYS A 284 -0.30 -41.34 -11.01
C LYS A 284 -0.79 -42.78 -10.80
N GLN A 285 -0.08 -43.77 -11.36
CA GLN A 285 -0.36 -45.18 -11.18
C GLN A 285 0.40 -45.77 -9.98
N GLU A 286 1.07 -44.92 -9.19
CA GLU A 286 1.95 -45.28 -8.09
C GLU A 286 3.13 -46.18 -8.50
N ASN A 287 3.61 -46.06 -9.74
CA ASN A 287 4.92 -46.61 -10.10
C ASN A 287 6.02 -45.74 -9.46
N ILE A 288 7.00 -46.40 -8.85
CA ILE A 288 8.08 -45.77 -8.11
C ILE A 288 9.33 -45.74 -8.98
N TYR A 289 10.00 -44.59 -9.06
CA TYR A 289 11.26 -44.44 -9.77
C TYR A 289 12.29 -43.74 -8.86
N PHE A 290 13.45 -44.37 -8.67
CA PHE A 290 14.55 -43.77 -7.91
C PHE A 290 15.14 -42.55 -8.63
N ILE A 291 15.48 -41.51 -7.87
CA ILE A 291 16.11 -40.28 -8.38
C ILE A 291 17.55 -40.16 -7.86
N GLU A 292 17.71 -40.04 -6.55
CA GLU A 292 18.99 -39.76 -5.91
C GLU A 292 18.99 -40.18 -4.43
N VAL A 293 20.18 -40.19 -3.83
CA VAL A 293 20.34 -40.25 -2.38
C VAL A 293 21.01 -38.96 -1.93
N ASN A 294 20.48 -38.36 -0.88
CA ASN A 294 21.10 -37.24 -0.17
C ASN A 294 21.87 -37.82 1.01
N PRO A 295 23.22 -37.96 0.94
CA PRO A 295 24.00 -38.64 1.97
C PRO A 295 24.27 -37.75 3.21
N ARG A 296 23.22 -37.11 3.72
CA ARG A 296 23.26 -36.11 4.79
C ARG A 296 21.88 -35.89 5.41
N ILE A 297 21.81 -35.01 6.41
CA ILE A 297 20.52 -34.47 6.89
C ILE A 297 19.90 -33.54 5.83
N GLN A 298 18.57 -33.43 5.84
CA GLN A 298 17.81 -32.51 4.99
C GLN A 298 17.11 -31.43 5.83
N VAL A 299 16.68 -30.35 5.17
CA VAL A 299 16.04 -29.19 5.81
C VAL A 299 14.76 -29.62 6.53
N GLU A 300 14.02 -30.52 5.89
CA GLU A 300 12.74 -31.14 6.24
C GLU A 300 12.84 -32.34 7.18
N HIS A 301 14.00 -32.62 7.79
CA HIS A 301 14.09 -33.66 8.82
C HIS A 301 13.12 -33.41 9.99
N THR A 302 12.80 -32.14 10.29
CA THR A 302 11.99 -31.72 11.44
C THR A 302 10.61 -32.39 11.47
N ILE A 303 9.96 -32.56 10.31
CA ILE A 303 8.63 -33.17 10.25
C ILE A 303 8.68 -34.69 10.44
N THR A 304 9.81 -35.34 10.12
CA THR A 304 10.04 -36.74 10.50
C THR A 304 10.22 -36.86 12.01
N GLU A 305 10.96 -35.95 12.64
CA GLU A 305 11.10 -35.93 14.11
C GLU A 305 9.74 -35.73 14.79
N GLU A 306 8.88 -34.85 14.27
CA GLU A 306 7.54 -34.60 14.82
C GLU A 306 6.62 -35.83 14.77
N ILE A 307 6.67 -36.64 13.70
CA ILE A 307 5.80 -37.83 13.58
C ILE A 307 6.39 -39.08 14.24
N THR A 308 7.71 -39.13 14.49
CA THR A 308 8.38 -40.31 15.07
C THR A 308 8.81 -40.14 16.53
N GLY A 309 9.01 -38.90 16.98
CA GLY A 309 9.61 -38.59 18.27
C GLY A 309 11.12 -38.86 18.34
N ILE A 310 11.77 -39.18 17.22
CA ILE A 310 13.20 -39.49 17.15
C ILE A 310 13.98 -38.22 16.79
N ASP A 311 14.92 -37.82 17.65
CA ASP A 311 15.87 -36.74 17.33
C ASP A 311 16.96 -37.27 16.38
N ILE A 312 16.88 -36.86 15.12
CA ILE A 312 17.76 -37.32 14.05
C ILE A 312 19.16 -36.77 14.28
N VAL A 313 19.31 -35.47 14.51
CA VAL A 313 20.63 -34.81 14.66
C VAL A 313 21.40 -35.35 15.86
N ARG A 314 20.72 -35.53 16.99
CA ARG A 314 21.29 -36.15 18.19
C ARG A 314 21.77 -37.57 17.89
N SER A 315 20.95 -38.35 17.16
CA SER A 315 21.31 -39.71 16.74
C SER A 315 22.52 -39.71 15.81
N GLN A 316 22.64 -38.75 14.88
CA GLN A 316 23.81 -38.61 14.01
C GLN A 316 25.11 -38.46 14.81
N ILE A 317 25.11 -37.61 15.85
CA ILE A 317 26.29 -37.37 16.69
C ILE A 317 26.66 -38.64 17.46
N ILE A 318 25.68 -39.33 18.04
CA ILE A 318 25.89 -40.58 18.80
C ILE A 318 26.43 -41.70 17.89
N ILE A 319 25.89 -41.84 16.68
CA ILE A 319 26.36 -42.82 15.69
C ILE A 319 27.79 -42.49 15.25
N ALA A 320 28.11 -41.22 15.03
CA ALA A 320 29.47 -40.78 14.67
C ALA A 320 30.49 -41.00 15.79
N ALA A 321 30.07 -40.94 17.05
CA ALA A 321 30.88 -41.36 18.22
C ALA A 321 31.12 -42.90 18.28
N GLY A 322 30.50 -43.66 17.37
CA GLY A 322 30.72 -45.09 17.20
C GLY A 322 29.71 -45.98 17.91
N HIS A 323 28.58 -45.44 18.41
CA HIS A 323 27.55 -46.24 19.09
C HIS A 323 26.53 -46.86 18.13
N PRO A 324 25.95 -48.04 18.47
CA PRO A 324 24.90 -48.67 17.68
C PRO A 324 23.54 -47.99 17.86
N LEU A 325 22.58 -48.26 16.96
CA LEU A 325 21.19 -47.78 17.09
C LEU A 325 20.50 -48.24 18.38
N THR A 326 20.91 -49.39 18.92
CA THR A 326 20.42 -49.96 20.18
C THR A 326 20.93 -49.24 21.43
N HIS A 327 21.81 -48.25 21.28
CA HIS A 327 22.35 -47.50 22.41
C HIS A 327 21.24 -46.83 23.22
N ASN A 328 21.39 -46.78 24.55
CA ASN A 328 20.40 -46.23 25.49
C ASN A 328 20.17 -44.71 25.38
N GLN A 329 20.70 -44.07 24.34
CA GLN A 329 20.42 -42.67 24.00
C GLN A 329 19.72 -42.53 22.64
N ILE A 330 19.58 -43.63 21.88
CA ILE A 330 18.86 -43.72 20.59
C ILE A 330 17.63 -44.62 20.72
N PHE A 331 17.75 -45.79 21.39
CA PHE A 331 16.67 -46.75 21.67
C PHE A 331 15.96 -47.33 20.45
N ILE A 332 16.70 -47.68 19.39
CA ILE A 332 16.14 -48.37 18.22
C ILE A 332 16.74 -49.77 18.16
N HIS A 333 15.98 -50.78 18.60
CA HIS A 333 16.38 -52.18 18.56
C HIS A 333 15.97 -52.86 17.24
N ALA A 334 14.82 -52.48 16.70
CA ALA A 334 14.32 -52.97 15.42
C ALA A 334 13.44 -51.92 14.71
N GLN A 335 13.06 -52.20 13.46
CA GLN A 335 12.22 -51.30 12.66
C GLN A 335 10.84 -51.06 13.30
N GLU A 336 10.34 -52.04 14.05
CA GLU A 336 9.04 -52.04 14.71
C GLU A 336 8.96 -51.09 15.91
N ASP A 337 10.10 -50.66 16.47
CA ASP A 337 10.16 -49.70 17.58
C ASP A 337 9.75 -48.29 17.12
N ILE A 338 9.90 -48.00 15.83
CA ILE A 338 9.64 -46.68 15.24
C ILE A 338 8.15 -46.57 14.94
N LYS A 339 7.47 -45.64 15.61
CA LYS A 339 6.03 -45.40 15.44
C LYS A 339 5.78 -44.09 14.70
N CYS A 340 4.89 -44.11 13.70
CA CYS A 340 4.39 -42.90 13.07
C CYS A 340 3.11 -42.43 13.77
N SER A 341 3.11 -41.20 14.27
CA SER A 341 1.96 -40.59 14.94
C SER A 341 1.55 -39.28 14.27
N GLY A 342 0.30 -39.21 13.83
CA GLY A 342 -0.28 -38.00 13.24
C GLY A 342 0.37 -37.60 11.91
N TRP A 343 0.39 -36.29 11.68
CA TRP A 343 0.87 -35.60 10.49
C TRP A 343 1.69 -34.41 10.90
N ALA A 344 2.72 -34.09 10.13
CA ALA A 344 3.49 -32.87 10.28
C ALA A 344 3.71 -32.19 8.93
N ILE A 345 3.74 -30.86 8.93
CA ILE A 345 3.93 -30.02 7.76
C ILE A 345 5.04 -29.03 8.09
N GLN A 346 6.00 -28.83 7.19
CA GLN A 346 7.00 -27.78 7.27
C GLN A 346 6.75 -26.76 6.16
N CYS A 347 6.85 -25.48 6.50
CA CYS A 347 7.08 -24.43 5.51
C CYS A 347 8.27 -23.56 5.92
N ARG A 348 8.86 -22.90 4.92
CA ARG A 348 9.95 -21.96 5.09
C ARG A 348 9.44 -20.56 4.85
N ILE A 349 9.51 -19.73 5.89
CA ILE A 349 9.28 -18.30 5.73
C ILE A 349 10.57 -17.70 5.16
N THR A 350 10.48 -17.09 3.98
CA THR A 350 11.60 -16.46 3.28
C THR A 350 11.32 -14.97 3.03
N THR A 351 12.33 -14.21 2.61
CA THR A 351 12.15 -12.81 2.14
C THR A 351 11.67 -12.71 0.70
N GLU A 352 11.35 -13.82 0.05
CA GLU A 352 10.93 -13.83 -1.35
C GLU A 352 9.54 -13.20 -1.51
N ASP A 353 9.42 -12.30 -2.48
CA ASP A 353 8.17 -11.61 -2.82
C ASP A 353 7.37 -12.38 -3.89
N PRO A 354 6.27 -13.08 -3.54
CA PRO A 354 5.52 -13.88 -4.50
C PRO A 354 4.94 -13.07 -5.66
N GLU A 355 4.66 -11.78 -5.43
CA GLU A 355 4.13 -10.85 -6.45
C GLU A 355 5.19 -10.46 -7.49
N ASN A 356 6.48 -10.65 -7.18
CA ASN A 356 7.61 -10.27 -8.01
C ASN A 356 8.48 -11.48 -8.36
N ASP A 357 7.84 -12.56 -8.83
CA ASP A 357 8.45 -13.84 -9.18
C ASP A 357 9.38 -14.40 -8.07
N PHE A 358 8.99 -14.23 -6.80
CA PHE A 358 9.73 -14.64 -5.61
C PHE A 358 11.15 -14.07 -5.55
N LYS A 359 11.35 -12.88 -6.09
CA LYS A 359 12.62 -12.16 -5.90
C LYS A 359 12.83 -11.94 -4.39
N PRO A 360 13.98 -12.34 -3.82
CA PRO A 360 14.30 -12.09 -2.42
C PRO A 360 14.37 -10.59 -2.14
N ASP A 361 13.66 -10.15 -1.11
CA ASP A 361 13.77 -8.82 -0.54
C ASP A 361 14.91 -8.77 0.48
N TYR A 362 15.52 -7.60 0.63
CA TYR A 362 16.64 -7.36 1.53
C TYR A 362 16.43 -6.05 2.27
N GLY A 363 16.96 -5.97 3.48
CA GLY A 363 16.78 -4.79 4.31
C GLY A 363 16.84 -5.13 5.78
N THR A 364 16.46 -4.15 6.59
CA THR A 364 16.48 -4.29 8.05
C THR A 364 15.13 -4.78 8.54
N ILE A 365 15.12 -5.87 9.31
CA ILE A 365 13.91 -6.31 10.01
C ILE A 365 13.63 -5.31 11.15
N ILE A 366 12.63 -4.44 10.98
CA ILE A 366 12.26 -3.42 12.00
C ILE A 366 11.33 -3.97 13.08
N ALA A 367 10.69 -5.12 12.81
CA ALA A 367 9.94 -5.86 13.80
C ALA A 367 9.91 -7.34 13.46
N TYR A 368 10.17 -8.17 14.47
CA TYR A 368 10.04 -9.61 14.40
C TYR A 368 9.24 -10.09 15.62
N ARG A 369 8.07 -10.68 15.38
CA ARG A 369 7.33 -11.45 16.38
C ARG A 369 7.01 -12.81 15.78
N ASN A 370 7.53 -13.86 16.41
CA ASN A 370 7.19 -15.22 16.09
C ASN A 370 5.83 -15.62 16.69
N ALA A 371 5.31 -16.76 16.23
CA ALA A 371 4.06 -17.34 16.71
C ALA A 371 4.31 -18.80 17.12
N GLY A 372 3.92 -19.15 18.35
CA GLY A 372 4.07 -20.49 18.91
C GLY A 372 2.71 -21.14 19.22
N GLY A 373 2.71 -22.12 20.12
CA GLY A 373 1.51 -22.84 20.57
C GLY A 373 1.67 -24.35 20.47
N TYR A 374 0.67 -25.10 20.94
CA TYR A 374 0.71 -26.56 20.89
C TYR A 374 0.80 -27.09 19.45
N GLY A 375 1.77 -27.97 19.20
CA GLY A 375 2.02 -28.55 17.88
C GLY A 375 2.69 -27.60 16.88
N ILE A 376 3.38 -26.56 17.35
CA ILE A 376 4.20 -25.66 16.53
C ILE A 376 5.65 -25.74 16.98
N ARG A 377 6.54 -25.99 16.03
CA ARG A 377 8.00 -25.99 16.19
C ARG A 377 8.61 -24.91 15.29
N LEU A 378 9.57 -24.17 15.84
CA LEU A 378 10.29 -23.10 15.15
C LEU A 378 11.80 -23.37 15.15
N ASP A 379 12.38 -23.42 13.97
CA ASP A 379 13.83 -23.46 13.76
C ASP A 379 14.22 -22.16 13.03
N GLU A 380 14.63 -21.16 13.81
CA GLU A 380 14.94 -19.81 13.34
C GLU A 380 16.33 -19.73 12.71
N GLY A 381 16.43 -19.02 11.58
CA GLY A 381 17.70 -18.55 11.04
C GLY A 381 18.17 -17.29 11.78
N SER A 382 18.67 -16.29 11.04
CA SER A 382 19.16 -15.03 11.63
C SER A 382 18.09 -13.95 11.62
N CYS A 383 17.11 -14.07 12.53
CA CYS A 383 15.93 -13.21 12.57
C CYS A 383 15.71 -12.55 13.93
N TYR A 384 15.95 -11.25 14.01
CA TYR A 384 15.65 -10.43 15.19
C TYR A 384 15.44 -8.97 14.80
N SER A 385 14.80 -8.18 15.67
CA SER A 385 14.58 -6.76 15.41
C SER A 385 15.92 -6.03 15.30
N GLY A 386 16.15 -5.36 14.18
CA GLY A 386 17.38 -4.63 13.85
C GLY A 386 18.37 -5.39 12.96
N VAL A 387 18.18 -6.68 12.69
CA VAL A 387 19.08 -7.42 11.79
C VAL A 387 18.90 -6.97 10.35
N LYS A 388 20.01 -6.81 9.62
CA LYS A 388 20.01 -6.57 8.17
C LYS A 388 20.13 -7.90 7.44
N ILE A 389 19.14 -8.22 6.62
CA ILE A 389 19.16 -9.40 5.75
C ILE A 389 20.09 -9.12 4.56
N SER A 390 21.05 -10.03 4.37
CA SER A 390 22.11 -9.94 3.38
C SER A 390 21.71 -10.60 2.06
N PRO A 391 22.11 -10.07 0.90
CA PRO A 391 21.88 -10.69 -0.40
C PRO A 391 22.82 -11.86 -0.73
N PHE A 392 23.84 -12.11 0.09
CA PHE A 392 24.85 -13.12 -0.19
C PHE A 392 24.46 -14.55 0.20
N PHE A 393 23.42 -14.69 1.03
CA PHE A 393 22.97 -15.98 1.56
C PHE A 393 21.54 -16.32 1.11
N ASP A 394 21.05 -17.47 1.54
CA ASP A 394 19.66 -17.86 1.32
C ASP A 394 18.69 -16.88 2.00
N SER A 395 17.51 -16.74 1.40
CA SER A 395 16.44 -15.82 1.85
C SER A 395 15.66 -16.34 3.06
N MET A 396 16.06 -17.48 3.66
CA MET A 396 15.32 -18.14 4.72
C MET A 396 15.40 -17.37 6.04
N LEU A 397 14.23 -17.08 6.60
CA LEU A 397 14.09 -16.43 7.90
C LEU A 397 13.88 -17.45 9.02
N VAL A 398 12.87 -18.31 8.88
CA VAL A 398 12.50 -19.31 9.89
C VAL A 398 11.79 -20.49 9.24
N LYS A 399 12.09 -21.69 9.72
CA LYS A 399 11.30 -22.89 9.41
C LYS A 399 10.19 -23.03 10.45
N VAL A 400 8.98 -23.23 9.97
CA VAL A 400 7.80 -23.43 10.81
C VAL A 400 7.26 -24.81 10.52
N SER A 401 7.34 -25.69 11.52
CA SER A 401 6.77 -27.02 11.45
C SER A 401 5.54 -27.10 12.34
N SER A 402 4.45 -27.63 11.80
CA SER A 402 3.21 -27.87 12.53
C SER A 402 2.91 -29.35 12.57
N SER A 403 2.49 -29.88 13.71
CA SER A 403 2.02 -31.26 13.86
C SER A 403 0.53 -31.32 14.22
N GLY A 404 -0.15 -32.41 13.87
CA GLY A 404 -1.60 -32.59 14.06
C GLY A 404 -2.04 -34.04 13.88
N ARG A 405 -3.25 -34.38 14.35
CA ARG A 405 -3.81 -35.74 14.19
C ARG A 405 -4.24 -36.05 12.76
N THR A 406 -4.51 -35.02 11.97
CA THR A 406 -4.88 -35.09 10.55
C THR A 406 -4.07 -34.05 9.79
N LEU A 407 -3.85 -34.28 8.48
CA LEU A 407 -3.18 -33.31 7.60
C LEU A 407 -3.88 -31.95 7.67
N LYS A 408 -5.21 -31.94 7.51
CA LYS A 408 -6.05 -30.73 7.66
C LYS A 408 -5.81 -29.99 8.98
N GLY A 409 -5.72 -30.72 10.10
CA GLY A 409 -5.49 -30.14 11.41
C GLY A 409 -4.09 -29.54 11.57
N ALA A 410 -3.06 -30.17 10.97
CA ALA A 410 -1.73 -29.58 10.89
C ALA A 410 -1.74 -28.32 10.01
N SER A 411 -2.40 -28.35 8.84
CA SER A 411 -2.56 -27.18 7.95
C SER A 411 -3.25 -26.01 8.64
N ASP A 412 -4.32 -26.27 9.41
CA ASP A 412 -5.04 -25.22 10.15
C ASP A 412 -4.18 -24.57 11.24
N ARG A 413 -3.35 -25.35 11.94
CA ARG A 413 -2.38 -24.83 12.91
C ARG A 413 -1.30 -24.00 12.23
N LEU A 414 -0.77 -24.46 11.09
CA LEU A 414 0.24 -23.74 10.34
C LEU A 414 -0.31 -22.42 9.78
N ARG A 415 -1.53 -22.43 9.20
CA ARG A 415 -2.23 -21.21 8.76
C ARG A 415 -2.33 -20.18 9.88
N ARG A 416 -2.87 -20.57 11.04
CA ARG A 416 -3.00 -19.70 12.21
C ARG A 416 -1.64 -19.14 12.65
N THR A 417 -0.59 -19.97 12.61
CA THR A 417 0.78 -19.55 12.96
C THR A 417 1.29 -18.48 12.00
N LEU A 418 1.14 -18.72 10.70
CA LEU A 418 1.52 -17.77 9.64
C LEU A 418 0.75 -16.45 9.75
N GLU A 419 -0.54 -16.48 10.10
CA GLU A 419 -1.37 -15.29 10.33
C GLU A 419 -0.98 -14.51 11.59
N GLU A 420 -0.33 -15.13 12.57
CA GLU A 420 0.14 -14.47 13.79
C GLU A 420 1.56 -13.90 13.66
N PHE A 421 2.39 -14.46 12.77
CA PHE A 421 3.73 -13.94 12.51
C PHE A 421 3.69 -12.45 12.12
N ARG A 422 4.56 -11.65 12.74
CA ARG A 422 4.73 -10.24 12.39
C ARG A 422 6.19 -9.98 12.06
N ILE A 423 6.48 -10.04 10.76
CA ILE A 423 7.77 -9.65 10.18
C ILE A 423 7.54 -8.33 9.43
N ARG A 424 8.38 -7.33 9.70
CA ARG A 424 8.31 -6.00 9.09
C ARG A 424 9.70 -5.52 8.70
N GLY A 425 9.76 -4.71 7.65
CA GLY A 425 10.99 -4.15 7.11
C GLY A 425 11.49 -4.85 5.86
N VAL A 426 11.08 -6.11 5.67
CA VAL A 426 11.24 -6.89 4.44
C VAL A 426 9.91 -7.57 4.09
N LYS A 427 9.65 -7.80 2.81
CA LYS A 427 8.59 -8.67 2.32
C LYS A 427 8.84 -10.13 2.72
N THR A 428 7.78 -10.93 2.72
CA THR A 428 7.87 -12.37 2.99
C THR A 428 6.91 -13.16 2.13
N ASN A 429 7.20 -14.45 1.94
CA ASN A 429 6.35 -15.39 1.22
C ASN A 429 5.12 -15.87 2.04
N ILE A 430 4.86 -15.32 3.24
CA ILE A 430 3.77 -15.74 4.14
C ILE A 430 2.38 -15.76 3.45
N PRO A 431 1.97 -14.74 2.67
CA PRO A 431 0.65 -14.76 2.03
C PRO A 431 0.47 -15.94 1.08
N PHE A 432 1.52 -16.28 0.32
CA PHE A 432 1.53 -17.46 -0.54
C PHE A 432 1.40 -18.75 0.27
N LEU A 433 2.14 -18.89 1.38
CA LEU A 433 2.06 -20.06 2.25
C LEU A 433 0.65 -20.24 2.85
N ILE A 434 0.00 -19.15 3.26
CA ILE A 434 -1.38 -19.18 3.76
C ILE A 434 -2.34 -19.67 2.67
N ASN A 435 -2.23 -19.15 1.44
CA ASN A 435 -3.05 -19.61 0.32
C ASN A 435 -2.90 -21.11 0.08
N VAL A 436 -1.69 -21.67 0.19
CA VAL A 436 -1.47 -23.13 0.08
C VAL A 436 -2.13 -23.89 1.23
N MET A 437 -2.04 -23.39 2.48
CA MET A 437 -2.67 -24.04 3.65
C MET A 437 -4.20 -24.09 3.59
N GLU A 438 -4.82 -23.20 2.81
CA GLU A 438 -6.26 -23.13 2.58
C GLU A 438 -6.73 -23.95 1.36
N ASN A 439 -5.82 -24.34 0.47
CA ASN A 439 -6.16 -25.06 -0.75
C ASN A 439 -6.58 -26.51 -0.48
N ASP A 440 -7.71 -26.94 -1.04
CA ASP A 440 -8.26 -28.27 -0.79
C ASP A 440 -7.38 -29.41 -1.33
N THR A 441 -6.72 -29.22 -2.49
CA THR A 441 -5.79 -30.22 -3.06
C THR A 441 -4.58 -30.45 -2.15
N PHE A 442 -4.07 -29.39 -1.50
CA PHE A 442 -3.03 -29.54 -0.48
C PHE A 442 -3.56 -30.27 0.76
N ARG A 443 -4.73 -29.87 1.25
CA ARG A 443 -5.33 -30.42 2.47
C ARG A 443 -5.80 -31.88 2.32
N SER A 444 -6.08 -32.32 1.09
CA SER A 444 -6.37 -33.72 0.73
C SER A 444 -5.09 -34.54 0.47
N GLY A 445 -3.92 -33.90 0.41
CA GLY A 445 -2.61 -34.51 0.10
C GLY A 445 -2.49 -35.01 -1.34
N GLU A 446 -3.30 -34.50 -2.26
CA GLU A 446 -3.31 -34.86 -3.69
C GLU A 446 -2.33 -34.03 -4.54
N THR A 447 -1.45 -33.25 -3.89
CA THR A 447 -0.48 -32.40 -4.59
C THR A 447 0.56 -33.21 -5.35
N THR A 448 0.92 -32.69 -6.52
CA THR A 448 2.01 -33.18 -7.38
C THR A 448 3.03 -32.06 -7.60
N VAL A 449 4.17 -32.36 -8.22
CA VAL A 449 5.23 -31.38 -8.55
C VAL A 449 4.70 -30.16 -9.33
N ASN A 450 3.64 -30.33 -10.12
CA ASN A 450 3.02 -29.24 -10.91
C ASN A 450 1.90 -28.48 -10.16
N PHE A 451 1.72 -28.72 -8.86
CA PHE A 451 0.66 -28.08 -8.07
C PHE A 451 0.71 -26.54 -8.13
N ILE A 452 1.86 -25.92 -7.87
CA ILE A 452 1.98 -24.45 -7.89
C ILE A 452 1.75 -23.88 -9.31
N PRO A 453 2.42 -24.37 -10.37
CA PRO A 453 2.16 -23.92 -11.74
C PRO A 453 0.69 -24.02 -12.18
N ASN A 454 -0.02 -25.08 -11.76
CA ASN A 454 -1.43 -25.30 -12.10
C ASN A 454 -2.39 -24.43 -11.28
N ASN A 455 -1.90 -23.70 -10.28
CA ASN A 455 -2.71 -22.89 -9.37
C ASN A 455 -2.12 -21.46 -9.23
N PRO A 456 -2.10 -20.66 -10.32
CA PRO A 456 -1.47 -19.33 -10.31
C PRO A 456 -2.11 -18.34 -9.32
N HIS A 457 -3.39 -18.54 -8.98
CA HIS A 457 -4.10 -17.75 -7.98
C HIS A 457 -3.48 -17.83 -6.58
N LEU A 458 -2.67 -18.86 -6.27
CA LEU A 458 -1.96 -18.97 -5.00
C LEU A 458 -0.90 -17.86 -4.81
N LEU A 459 -0.40 -17.28 -5.91
CA LEU A 459 0.63 -16.25 -5.90
C LEU A 459 0.07 -14.85 -5.61
N VAL A 460 -1.25 -14.66 -5.74
CA VAL A 460 -1.92 -13.39 -5.48
C VAL A 460 -2.23 -13.29 -3.99
N PRO A 461 -1.62 -12.35 -3.24
CA PRO A 461 -1.94 -12.17 -1.83
C PRO A 461 -3.39 -11.74 -1.68
N LYS A 462 -4.18 -12.44 -0.84
CA LYS A 462 -5.47 -11.87 -0.44
C LYS A 462 -5.21 -10.60 0.37
N TYR A 463 -5.75 -9.47 -0.05
CA TYR A 463 -5.51 -8.13 0.53
C TYR A 463 -5.76 -8.02 2.05
N GLU A 464 -6.46 -8.98 2.66
CA GLU A 464 -6.71 -9.01 4.11
C GLU A 464 -5.45 -9.21 4.97
N TYR A 465 -4.37 -9.77 4.40
CA TYR A 465 -3.14 -10.09 5.14
C TYR A 465 -2.22 -8.89 5.38
N SER A 466 -2.32 -7.82 4.58
CA SER A 466 -1.52 -6.58 4.74
C SER A 466 -2.21 -5.57 5.66
N LYS A 467 -2.31 -5.87 6.96
CA LYS A 467 -2.76 -4.89 7.97
C LYS A 467 -1.58 -4.26 8.71
N ASP A 468 -0.64 -3.68 7.98
CA ASP A 468 0.45 -2.86 8.55
C ASP A 468 0.00 -1.44 8.95
N ARG A 469 -1.24 -1.31 9.44
CA ARG A 469 -1.88 -0.02 9.72
C ARG A 469 -1.11 0.80 10.75
N GLY A 470 -0.58 0.13 11.79
CA GLY A 470 0.21 0.78 12.84
C GLY A 470 1.52 1.37 12.30
N THR A 471 2.31 0.60 11.56
CA THR A 471 3.59 1.07 11.01
C THR A 471 3.38 2.19 9.99
N LYS A 472 2.35 2.10 9.13
CA LYS A 472 2.02 3.17 8.17
C LYS A 472 1.71 4.50 8.86
N LEU A 473 0.95 4.47 9.96
CA LEU A 473 0.71 5.65 10.79
C LEU A 473 1.99 6.16 11.48
N LEU A 474 2.84 5.26 11.99
CA LEU A 474 4.14 5.67 12.54
C LEU A 474 5.04 6.31 11.48
N LYS A 475 4.99 5.86 10.22
CA LYS A 475 5.69 6.52 9.11
C LYS A 475 5.22 7.95 8.91
N TYR A 476 3.92 8.20 8.98
CA TYR A 476 3.40 9.56 8.87
C TYR A 476 3.84 10.44 10.05
N LEU A 477 3.74 9.93 11.28
CA LEU A 477 4.19 10.67 12.47
C LEU A 477 5.70 10.92 12.46
N ALA A 478 6.49 9.99 11.92
CA ALA A 478 7.93 10.15 11.74
C ALA A 478 8.25 11.20 10.66
N GLU A 479 7.56 11.14 9.52
CA GLU A 479 7.65 12.12 8.43
C GLU A 479 7.32 13.52 8.95
N LEU A 480 6.22 13.65 9.69
CA LEU A 480 5.81 14.90 10.34
C LEU A 480 6.87 15.40 11.32
N LYS A 481 7.47 14.50 12.11
CA LYS A 481 8.51 14.87 13.10
C LYS A 481 9.79 15.38 12.46
N VAL A 482 10.19 14.81 11.32
CA VAL A 482 11.45 15.12 10.65
C VAL A 482 11.29 16.29 9.67
N ASN A 483 10.24 16.26 8.85
CA ASN A 483 10.07 17.16 7.70
C ASN A 483 8.94 18.19 7.88
N GLY A 484 8.16 18.12 8.97
CA GLY A 484 7.00 18.99 9.19
C GLY A 484 5.80 18.66 8.30
N HIS A 485 4.70 19.38 8.49
CA HIS A 485 3.52 19.27 7.62
C HIS A 485 3.67 20.23 6.43
N PRO A 486 3.44 19.80 5.19
CA PRO A 486 3.66 20.64 3.99
C PRO A 486 2.82 21.92 4.00
N ASP A 487 1.60 21.86 4.52
CA ASP A 487 0.70 23.02 4.60
C ASP A 487 0.91 23.91 5.83
N VAL A 488 1.77 23.51 6.79
CA VAL A 488 2.05 24.29 8.01
C VAL A 488 3.51 24.71 8.01
N LYS A 489 3.79 25.86 7.39
CA LYS A 489 5.17 26.38 7.25
C LYS A 489 5.81 26.77 8.59
N ALA A 490 5.02 27.34 9.50
CA ALA A 490 5.45 27.75 10.82
C ALA A 490 4.33 27.46 11.83
N TYR A 491 4.73 27.03 13.02
CA TYR A 491 3.81 26.85 14.14
C TYR A 491 4.53 27.15 15.46
N ASP A 492 3.76 27.56 16.47
CA ASP A 492 4.25 27.73 17.83
C ASP A 492 4.36 26.36 18.52
N ALA A 493 5.59 25.91 18.76
CA ALA A 493 5.88 24.64 19.44
C ALA A 493 5.48 24.62 20.92
N GLU A 494 5.37 25.79 21.55
CA GLU A 494 4.97 25.94 22.95
C GLU A 494 3.45 26.02 23.11
N LYS A 495 2.70 26.18 22.01
CA LYS A 495 1.24 26.21 22.05
C LYS A 495 0.68 24.95 22.71
N VAL A 496 -0.23 25.17 23.66
CA VAL A 496 -1.01 24.12 24.32
C VAL A 496 -2.45 24.28 23.88
N PHE A 497 -2.99 23.24 23.25
CA PHE A 497 -4.37 23.26 22.78
C PHE A 497 -5.34 22.88 23.89
N ARG A 498 -6.47 23.59 23.98
CA ARG A 498 -7.56 23.18 24.88
C ARG A 498 -8.11 21.82 24.45
N LYS A 499 -8.38 20.92 25.42
CA LYS A 499 -9.03 19.64 25.12
C LYS A 499 -10.50 19.88 24.83
N ALA A 500 -10.91 19.61 23.59
CA ALA A 500 -12.33 19.67 23.21
C ALA A 500 -13.18 18.67 24.01
N VAL A 501 -14.25 19.15 24.63
CA VAL A 501 -15.20 18.34 25.40
C VAL A 501 -16.40 18.03 24.51
N VAL A 502 -16.60 16.74 24.21
CA VAL A 502 -17.76 16.29 23.43
C VAL A 502 -19.02 16.41 24.29
N PRO A 503 -20.07 17.14 23.85
CA PRO A 503 -21.33 17.24 24.59
C PRO A 503 -21.97 15.87 24.81
N VAL A 504 -22.53 15.62 26.00
CA VAL A 504 -23.17 14.35 26.32
C VAL A 504 -24.41 14.14 25.46
N THR A 505 -24.52 12.99 24.82
CA THR A 505 -25.69 12.58 24.03
C THR A 505 -26.46 11.50 24.79
N THR A 506 -27.79 11.50 24.75
CA THR A 506 -28.59 10.43 25.35
C THR A 506 -28.47 9.15 24.53
N ASN A 507 -28.58 7.99 25.19
CA ASN A 507 -28.61 6.68 24.52
C ASN A 507 -29.97 6.37 23.87
N GLU A 508 -30.83 7.38 23.72
CA GLU A 508 -32.17 7.25 23.16
C GLU A 508 -32.12 7.10 21.63
N GLU A 509 -33.24 6.64 21.06
CA GLU A 509 -33.46 6.62 19.63
C GLU A 509 -33.43 8.03 19.04
N TYR A 510 -33.18 8.14 17.74
CA TYR A 510 -33.17 9.43 17.05
C TYR A 510 -34.57 10.05 17.06
N PRO A 511 -34.75 11.29 17.56
CA PRO A 511 -36.01 11.99 17.40
C PRO A 511 -36.34 12.19 15.93
N LYS A 512 -37.62 12.14 15.58
CA LYS A 512 -38.08 12.34 14.21
C LYS A 512 -37.69 13.74 13.72
N GLY A 513 -36.96 13.80 12.60
CA GLY A 513 -36.47 15.05 12.01
C GLY A 513 -36.95 15.26 10.57
N THR A 514 -36.33 16.23 9.89
CA THR A 514 -36.69 16.64 8.52
C THR A 514 -36.43 15.58 7.46
N LYS A 515 -35.44 14.68 7.66
CA LYS A 515 -35.23 13.55 6.75
C LYS A 515 -36.37 12.54 6.83
N ASP A 516 -36.86 12.26 8.05
CA ASP A 516 -37.99 11.37 8.25
C ASP A 516 -39.24 11.94 7.58
N LEU A 517 -39.50 13.24 7.75
CA LEU A 517 -40.61 13.94 7.10
C LEU A 517 -40.51 13.90 5.57
N LEU A 518 -39.31 14.11 4.99
CA LEU A 518 -39.11 13.99 3.54
C LEU A 518 -39.45 12.57 3.04
N ASN A 519 -39.00 11.54 3.76
CA ASN A 519 -39.24 10.15 3.39
C ASN A 519 -40.73 9.78 3.47
N GLU A 520 -41.45 10.29 4.47
CA GLU A 520 -42.88 10.01 4.68
C GLU A 520 -43.79 10.77 3.71
N LEU A 521 -43.54 12.07 3.52
CA LEU A 521 -44.40 12.94 2.71
C LEU A 521 -44.10 12.84 1.22
N GLY A 522 -42.85 12.50 0.87
CA GLY A 522 -42.30 12.73 -0.46
C GLY A 522 -42.03 14.22 -0.71
N ARG A 523 -41.25 14.49 -1.76
CA ARG A 523 -40.69 15.84 -2.03
C ARG A 523 -41.75 16.94 -2.16
N ASP A 524 -42.73 16.78 -3.05
CA ASP A 524 -43.65 17.89 -3.35
C ASP A 524 -44.49 18.28 -2.11
N LYS A 525 -44.98 17.29 -1.34
CA LYS A 525 -45.71 17.54 -0.09
C LYS A 525 -44.81 18.06 1.03
N PHE A 526 -43.55 17.63 1.08
CA PHE A 526 -42.58 18.18 2.03
C PHE A 526 -42.30 19.66 1.75
N ILE A 527 -42.17 20.04 0.47
CA ILE A 527 -41.99 21.44 0.07
C ILE A 527 -43.22 22.29 0.39
N GLU A 528 -44.42 21.76 0.14
CA GLU A 528 -45.67 22.40 0.54
C GLU A 528 -45.75 22.57 2.06
N TYR A 529 -45.30 21.58 2.84
CA TYR A 529 -45.18 21.68 4.29
C TYR A 529 -44.24 22.81 4.71
N ILE A 530 -43.04 22.90 4.15
CA ILE A 530 -42.07 23.98 4.45
C ILE A 530 -42.67 25.36 4.12
N LYS A 531 -43.33 25.50 2.97
CA LYS A 531 -43.95 26.76 2.53
C LYS A 531 -45.06 27.25 3.48
N ASN A 532 -45.85 26.32 4.02
CA ASN A 532 -47.03 26.63 4.82
C ASN A 532 -46.72 26.81 6.31
N GLU A 533 -45.50 26.50 6.74
CA GLU A 533 -45.04 26.71 8.10
C GLU A 533 -44.80 28.18 8.41
N LYS A 534 -45.19 28.60 9.62
CA LYS A 534 -44.95 29.96 10.09
C LYS A 534 -43.55 30.11 10.67
N LYS A 535 -43.01 29.06 11.29
CA LYS A 535 -41.70 29.10 11.93
C LYS A 535 -40.58 29.23 10.88
N ILE A 536 -39.48 29.90 11.22
CA ILE A 536 -38.29 29.91 10.36
C ILE A 536 -37.54 28.59 10.47
N PHE A 537 -37.07 28.04 9.36
CA PHE A 537 -36.14 26.91 9.42
C PHE A 537 -34.68 27.36 9.31
N TYR A 538 -33.79 26.57 9.92
CA TYR A 538 -32.34 26.82 9.91
C TYR A 538 -31.60 25.70 9.20
N THR A 539 -30.63 26.07 8.38
CA THR A 539 -29.59 25.18 7.87
C THR A 539 -28.28 25.47 8.58
N ASP A 540 -27.70 24.49 9.26
CA ASP A 540 -26.39 24.66 9.89
C ASP A 540 -25.28 24.38 8.88
N THR A 541 -24.44 25.40 8.65
CA THR A 541 -23.31 25.40 7.69
C THR A 541 -21.96 25.14 8.35
N THR A 542 -21.94 24.87 9.66
CA THR A 542 -20.71 24.66 10.45
C THR A 542 -19.81 23.58 9.84
N LEU A 543 -20.41 22.54 9.23
CA LEU A 543 -19.71 21.38 8.69
C LEU A 543 -19.27 21.55 7.21
N ARG A 544 -19.58 22.69 6.57
CA ARG A 544 -19.20 22.99 5.17
C ARG A 544 -18.74 24.44 4.98
N ASP A 545 -19.65 25.40 4.90
CA ASP A 545 -19.29 26.77 4.49
C ASP A 545 -18.52 27.55 5.55
N ALA A 546 -18.80 27.29 6.83
CA ALA A 546 -18.18 28.01 7.92
C ALA A 546 -16.65 27.81 7.94
N HIS A 547 -16.19 26.55 7.95
CA HIS A 547 -14.76 26.26 7.92
C HIS A 547 -14.12 26.53 6.56
N GLN A 548 -14.89 26.46 5.47
CA GLN A 548 -14.43 26.94 4.16
C GLN A 548 -14.11 28.42 4.17
N SER A 549 -14.91 29.22 4.88
CA SER A 549 -14.76 30.67 4.94
C SER A 549 -13.73 31.11 5.98
N LEU A 550 -13.68 30.45 7.14
CA LEU A 550 -12.84 30.87 8.26
C LEU A 550 -11.41 30.33 8.17
N PHE A 551 -11.25 29.07 7.78
CA PHE A 551 -9.94 28.41 7.82
C PHE A 551 -9.70 27.42 6.68
N ALA A 552 -9.93 27.89 5.44
CA ALA A 552 -9.54 27.23 4.20
C ALA A 552 -10.01 25.76 4.05
N THR A 553 -11.22 25.47 4.54
CA THR A 553 -11.88 24.16 4.39
C THR A 553 -11.15 23.03 5.10
N ARG A 554 -10.34 23.32 6.12
CA ARG A 554 -9.44 22.33 6.73
C ARG A 554 -10.09 21.41 7.78
N LEU A 555 -11.37 21.59 8.11
CA LEU A 555 -12.05 20.77 9.12
C LEU A 555 -12.07 19.29 8.73
N ARG A 556 -11.54 18.44 9.63
CA ARG A 556 -11.32 17.00 9.41
C ARG A 556 -12.50 16.13 9.88
N ASN A 557 -12.63 14.95 9.26
CA ASN A 557 -13.60 13.93 9.66
C ASN A 557 -13.51 13.58 11.15
N HIS A 558 -12.28 13.53 11.68
CA HIS A 558 -12.03 13.21 13.08
C HIS A 558 -12.80 14.10 14.05
N ASP A 559 -12.91 15.39 13.75
CA ASP A 559 -13.55 16.36 14.64
C ASP A 559 -15.05 16.45 14.38
N ILE A 560 -15.50 16.29 13.14
CA ILE A 560 -16.92 16.28 12.75
C ILE A 560 -17.63 15.08 13.38
N LEU A 561 -17.07 13.88 13.24
CA LEU A 561 -17.75 12.64 13.64
C LEU A 561 -17.88 12.45 15.15
N LYS A 562 -17.13 13.20 15.96
CA LYS A 562 -17.30 13.21 17.42
C LYS A 562 -18.61 13.85 17.87
N VAL A 563 -19.20 14.73 17.05
CA VAL A 563 -20.38 15.51 17.43
C VAL A 563 -21.57 15.33 16.49
N ALA A 564 -21.39 14.77 15.29
CA ALA A 564 -22.45 14.63 14.29
C ALA A 564 -23.71 13.91 14.83
N GLU A 565 -23.55 12.78 15.53
CA GLU A 565 -24.69 12.07 16.14
C GLU A 565 -25.39 12.89 17.22
N GLY A 566 -24.59 13.51 18.09
CA GLY A 566 -25.11 14.39 19.12
C GLY A 566 -25.91 15.55 18.55
N MET A 567 -25.39 16.22 17.51
CA MET A 567 -26.05 17.33 16.84
C MET A 567 -27.39 16.90 16.24
N ALA A 568 -27.42 15.76 15.53
CA ALA A 568 -28.64 15.25 14.90
C ALA A 568 -29.73 14.86 15.91
N LYS A 569 -29.35 14.33 17.08
CA LYS A 569 -30.29 14.05 18.17
C LYS A 569 -30.73 15.31 18.92
N SER A 570 -29.86 16.31 19.02
CA SER A 570 -30.12 17.53 19.80
C SER A 570 -30.92 18.57 19.03
N PHE A 571 -30.85 18.55 17.70
CA PHE A 571 -31.48 19.55 16.82
C PHE A 571 -32.25 18.90 15.65
N PRO A 572 -33.23 18.02 15.91
CA PRO A 572 -34.05 17.40 14.87
C PRO A 572 -34.88 18.42 14.06
N GLU A 573 -35.03 19.64 14.57
CA GLU A 573 -35.83 20.73 13.97
C GLU A 573 -35.09 21.49 12.85
N LEU A 574 -33.79 21.22 12.65
CA LEU A 574 -33.02 21.79 11.55
C LEU A 574 -33.63 21.40 10.21
N PHE A 575 -33.69 22.36 9.26
CA PHE A 575 -34.01 22.01 7.88
C PHE A 575 -32.96 21.06 7.34
N SER A 576 -31.67 21.45 7.42
CA SER A 576 -30.58 20.59 6.98
C SER A 576 -29.28 20.87 7.72
N LEU A 577 -28.35 19.90 7.63
CA LEU A 577 -26.94 20.11 7.87
C LEU A 577 -26.25 20.25 6.52
N GLU A 578 -25.61 21.38 6.26
CA GLU A 578 -24.77 21.52 5.07
C GLU A 578 -23.38 20.92 5.36
N VAL A 579 -23.06 19.82 4.68
CA VAL A 579 -21.94 18.94 5.05
C VAL A 579 -20.99 18.62 3.90
N TRP A 580 -21.35 19.01 2.67
CA TRP A 580 -20.67 18.52 1.47
C TRP A 580 -20.71 19.48 0.29
N GLY A 581 -19.96 19.16 -0.76
CA GLY A 581 -19.83 20.03 -1.93
C GLY A 581 -18.99 21.27 -1.67
N GLY A 582 -19.06 22.24 -2.58
CA GLY A 582 -18.11 23.36 -2.57
C GLY A 582 -16.65 22.88 -2.66
N ALA A 583 -15.76 23.47 -1.86
CA ALA A 583 -14.34 23.09 -1.85
C ALA A 583 -14.04 21.79 -1.09
N THR A 584 -14.99 21.27 -0.30
CA THR A 584 -14.74 20.13 0.61
C THR A 584 -14.31 18.88 -0.13
N PHE A 585 -14.82 18.63 -1.33
CA PHE A 585 -14.52 17.40 -2.09
C PHE A 585 -13.03 17.30 -2.47
N ASP A 586 -12.47 18.35 -3.11
CA ASP A 586 -11.04 18.41 -3.46
C ASP A 586 -10.17 18.48 -2.20
N VAL A 587 -10.49 19.39 -1.26
CA VAL A 587 -9.66 19.64 -0.08
C VAL A 587 -9.51 18.41 0.80
N THR A 588 -10.58 17.62 0.95
CA THR A 588 -10.56 16.39 1.75
C THR A 588 -9.54 15.39 1.21
N MET A 589 -9.43 15.22 -0.11
CA MET A 589 -8.42 14.35 -0.72
C MET A 589 -7.03 14.99 -0.74
N ARG A 590 -6.95 16.23 -1.22
CA ARG A 590 -5.69 16.92 -1.53
C ARG A 590 -4.87 17.26 -0.29
N PHE A 591 -5.52 17.81 0.74
CA PHE A 591 -4.84 18.39 1.89
C PHE A 591 -5.08 17.61 3.18
N LEU A 592 -6.27 16.99 3.33
CA LEU A 592 -6.59 16.22 4.54
C LEU A 592 -6.28 14.73 4.38
N HIS A 593 -6.07 14.29 3.14
CA HIS A 593 -5.82 12.89 2.78
C HIS A 593 -6.90 11.93 3.32
N GLU A 594 -8.16 12.35 3.25
CA GLU A 594 -9.34 11.56 3.60
C GLU A 594 -10.22 11.37 2.36
N ASP A 595 -11.10 10.38 2.37
CA ASP A 595 -12.08 10.16 1.29
C ASP A 595 -13.35 11.00 1.55
N PRO A 596 -13.73 11.91 0.63
CA PRO A 596 -14.95 12.70 0.77
C PRO A 596 -16.22 11.83 0.77
N TRP A 597 -16.27 10.72 0.02
CA TRP A 597 -17.43 9.84 -0.02
C TRP A 597 -17.59 9.08 1.30
N GLU A 598 -16.47 8.62 1.88
CA GLU A 598 -16.47 8.05 3.22
C GLU A 598 -16.91 9.08 4.27
N ARG A 599 -16.49 10.35 4.16
CA ARG A 599 -16.98 11.45 5.01
C ARG A 599 -18.51 11.53 4.96
N LEU A 600 -19.09 11.58 3.75
CA LEU A 600 -20.55 11.67 3.58
C LEU A 600 -21.27 10.48 4.21
N ARG A 601 -20.84 9.24 3.92
CA ARG A 601 -21.46 8.03 4.48
C ARG A 601 -21.40 8.00 6.01
N LEU A 602 -20.27 8.41 6.59
CA LEU A 602 -20.10 8.44 8.04
C LEU A 602 -20.99 9.51 8.69
N ILE A 603 -21.12 10.69 8.09
CA ILE A 603 -22.03 11.73 8.55
C ILE A 603 -23.49 11.29 8.41
N ARG A 604 -23.89 10.71 7.28
CA ARG A 604 -25.24 10.16 7.06
C ARG A 604 -25.62 9.13 8.11
N LYS A 605 -24.70 8.23 8.44
CA LYS A 605 -24.88 7.23 9.50
C LYS A 605 -25.05 7.87 10.87
N ALA A 606 -24.27 8.92 11.16
CA ALA A 606 -24.33 9.63 12.44
C ALA A 606 -25.57 10.52 12.57
N ALA A 607 -26.06 11.09 11.47
CA ALA A 607 -27.19 12.01 11.45
C ALA A 607 -28.33 11.50 10.56
N PRO A 608 -28.98 10.35 10.85
CA PRO A 608 -29.96 9.70 9.98
C PRO A 608 -31.33 10.42 9.86
N ASN A 609 -31.66 11.30 10.81
CA ASN A 609 -32.97 11.95 10.95
C ASN A 609 -33.03 13.39 10.40
N VAL A 610 -31.88 14.01 10.09
CA VAL A 610 -31.79 15.39 9.54
C VAL A 610 -31.41 15.36 8.05
N LEU A 611 -31.92 16.30 7.24
CA LEU A 611 -31.52 16.39 5.83
C LEU A 611 -30.03 16.74 5.70
N LEU A 612 -29.33 16.12 4.76
CA LEU A 612 -27.97 16.52 4.40
C LEU A 612 -27.98 17.35 3.12
N GLN A 613 -27.38 18.53 3.20
CA GLN A 613 -27.30 19.47 2.09
C GLN A 613 -25.88 19.54 1.52
N MET A 614 -25.78 19.71 0.20
CA MET A 614 -24.54 20.05 -0.47
C MET A 614 -24.67 21.27 -1.38
N LEU A 615 -23.55 21.97 -1.56
CA LEU A 615 -23.39 22.98 -2.61
C LEU A 615 -22.88 22.32 -3.90
N PHE A 616 -23.64 22.46 -4.99
CA PHE A 616 -23.37 21.80 -6.28
C PHE A 616 -23.34 22.82 -7.41
N ARG A 617 -22.28 22.84 -8.23
CA ARG A 617 -22.23 23.72 -9.41
C ARG A 617 -22.88 23.02 -10.60
N GLY A 618 -23.89 23.63 -11.21
CA GLY A 618 -24.77 22.99 -12.20
C GLY A 618 -24.05 22.33 -13.37
N SER A 619 -23.01 22.98 -13.89
CA SER A 619 -22.26 22.54 -15.08
C SER A 619 -21.10 21.59 -14.78
N ASN A 620 -20.58 21.58 -13.55
CA ASN A 620 -19.29 20.95 -13.23
C ASN A 620 -19.30 20.15 -11.90
N ALA A 621 -20.46 20.01 -11.25
CA ALA A 621 -20.62 19.39 -9.94
C ALA A 621 -19.72 20.01 -8.86
N VAL A 622 -18.62 19.35 -8.53
CA VAL A 622 -17.62 19.77 -7.54
C VAL A 622 -16.26 20.05 -8.17
N GLY A 623 -16.07 19.81 -9.48
CA GLY A 623 -14.80 19.95 -10.17
C GLY A 623 -14.51 21.36 -10.69
N TYR A 624 -13.42 21.51 -11.45
CA TYR A 624 -12.98 22.81 -12.01
C TYR A 624 -13.22 22.96 -13.51
N ALA A 625 -13.53 21.88 -14.23
CA ALA A 625 -13.80 21.87 -15.67
C ALA A 625 -15.23 21.45 -15.98
N ALA A 626 -15.71 21.75 -17.18
CA ALA A 626 -16.98 21.24 -17.69
C ALA A 626 -16.91 19.71 -17.86
N TYR A 627 -17.99 19.01 -17.50
CA TYR A 627 -18.08 17.55 -17.64
C TYR A 627 -19.28 17.16 -18.51
N PRO A 628 -19.21 16.05 -19.25
CA PRO A 628 -20.34 15.59 -20.03
C PRO A 628 -21.53 15.25 -19.12
N ASP A 629 -22.74 15.44 -19.65
CA ASP A 629 -23.99 15.39 -18.88
C ASP A 629 -24.22 14.06 -18.14
N ASN A 630 -23.70 12.94 -18.66
CA ASN A 630 -23.78 11.63 -18.01
C ASN A 630 -22.87 11.50 -16.77
N VAL A 631 -21.77 12.26 -16.69
CA VAL A 631 -20.92 12.35 -15.50
C VAL A 631 -21.60 13.14 -14.39
N LEU A 632 -22.24 14.26 -14.74
CA LEU A 632 -23.06 15.02 -13.78
C LEU A 632 -24.22 14.18 -13.25
N GLU A 633 -24.90 13.46 -14.14
CA GLU A 633 -26.00 12.58 -13.77
C GLU A 633 -25.57 11.49 -12.79
N GLN A 634 -24.50 10.77 -13.10
CA GLN A 634 -23.98 9.74 -12.21
C GLN A 634 -23.50 10.31 -10.88
N PHE A 635 -22.86 11.49 -10.88
CA PHE A 635 -22.44 12.12 -9.63
C PHE A 635 -23.63 12.49 -8.75
N ILE A 636 -24.71 13.05 -9.31
CA ILE A 636 -25.92 13.39 -8.57
C ILE A 636 -26.56 12.13 -7.98
N ILE A 637 -26.71 11.07 -8.79
CA ILE A 637 -27.29 9.79 -8.35
C ILE A 637 -26.47 9.21 -7.20
N LYS A 638 -25.15 9.07 -7.36
CA LYS A 638 -24.26 8.56 -6.31
C LYS A 638 -24.24 9.43 -5.06
N SER A 639 -24.31 10.76 -5.21
CA SER A 639 -24.41 11.67 -4.05
C SER A 639 -25.70 11.44 -3.26
N ALA A 640 -26.83 11.27 -3.96
CA ALA A 640 -28.11 10.99 -3.33
C ALA A 640 -28.14 9.60 -2.66
N GLU A 641 -27.63 8.56 -3.34
CA GLU A 641 -27.51 7.20 -2.79
C GLU A 641 -26.65 7.15 -1.51
N ASN A 642 -25.58 7.95 -1.46
CA ASN A 642 -24.69 8.01 -0.31
C ASN A 642 -25.20 8.94 0.82
N GLY A 643 -26.28 9.69 0.59
CA GLY A 643 -27.04 10.35 1.65
C GLY A 643 -27.34 11.84 1.49
N ILE A 644 -26.99 12.48 0.38
CA ILE A 644 -27.40 13.88 0.11
C ILE A 644 -28.89 13.94 -0.18
N ASP A 645 -29.57 14.85 0.52
CA ASP A 645 -31.01 15.07 0.42
C ASP A 645 -31.37 16.41 -0.23
N VAL A 646 -30.48 17.41 -0.17
CA VAL A 646 -30.68 18.73 -0.76
C VAL A 646 -29.48 19.11 -1.62
N PHE A 647 -29.73 19.32 -2.91
CA PHE A 647 -28.74 19.82 -3.85
C PHE A 647 -29.00 21.31 -4.08
N ARG A 648 -28.16 22.17 -3.49
CA ARG A 648 -28.14 23.60 -3.79
C ARG A 648 -27.36 23.81 -5.08
N ILE A 649 -28.07 23.90 -6.19
CA ILE A 649 -27.53 23.97 -7.56
C ILE A 649 -27.37 25.43 -7.94
N PHE A 650 -26.13 25.87 -8.16
CA PHE A 650 -25.82 27.23 -8.61
C PHE A 650 -24.98 27.24 -9.88
N ASP A 651 -24.99 28.36 -10.58
CA ASP A 651 -24.04 28.68 -11.64
C ASP A 651 -23.26 29.95 -11.26
N SER A 652 -21.97 30.00 -11.59
CA SER A 652 -21.10 31.11 -11.17
C SER A 652 -21.41 32.45 -11.84
N LEU A 653 -22.22 32.43 -12.91
CA LEU A 653 -22.65 33.59 -13.67
C LEU A 653 -24.17 33.77 -13.66
N ASN A 654 -24.89 33.02 -12.82
CA ASN A 654 -26.35 32.89 -12.81
C ASN A 654 -26.92 32.45 -14.18
N TRP A 655 -26.17 31.66 -14.94
CA TRP A 655 -26.60 31.18 -16.24
C TRP A 655 -27.54 29.97 -16.09
N ILE A 656 -28.81 30.13 -16.48
CA ILE A 656 -29.86 29.12 -16.26
C ILE A 656 -29.57 27.83 -17.00
N GLU A 657 -29.09 27.92 -18.23
CA GLU A 657 -28.72 26.80 -19.09
C GLU A 657 -27.62 25.92 -18.44
N GLY A 658 -26.77 26.54 -17.62
CA GLY A 658 -25.76 25.83 -16.81
C GLY A 658 -26.36 24.99 -15.68
N MET A 659 -27.60 25.25 -15.25
CA MET A 659 -28.26 24.59 -14.12
C MET A 659 -29.37 23.61 -14.52
N THR A 660 -30.08 23.86 -15.62
CA THR A 660 -31.32 23.14 -15.99
C THR A 660 -31.15 21.62 -16.03
N HIS A 661 -30.04 21.11 -16.58
CA HIS A 661 -29.78 19.66 -16.64
C HIS A 661 -29.70 19.04 -15.24
N SER A 662 -28.94 19.66 -14.35
CA SER A 662 -28.74 19.16 -12.98
C SER A 662 -30.03 19.26 -12.14
N ILE A 663 -30.81 20.34 -12.30
CA ILE A 663 -32.13 20.48 -11.66
C ILE A 663 -33.04 19.34 -12.10
N LYS A 664 -33.11 19.09 -13.42
CA LYS A 664 -33.91 18.01 -14.00
C LYS A 664 -33.48 16.64 -13.47
N VAL A 665 -32.18 16.35 -13.44
CA VAL A 665 -31.66 15.06 -12.95
C VAL A 665 -32.03 14.85 -11.48
N VAL A 666 -31.82 15.84 -10.60
CA VAL A 666 -32.20 15.70 -9.18
C VAL A 666 -33.70 15.43 -9.07
N ARG A 667 -34.54 16.17 -9.82
CA ARG A 667 -35.98 15.98 -9.83
C ARG A 667 -36.41 14.61 -10.37
N GLU A 668 -35.85 14.14 -11.47
CA GLU A 668 -36.35 12.95 -12.18
C GLU A 668 -35.68 11.64 -11.77
N LYS A 669 -34.43 11.68 -11.29
CA LYS A 669 -33.59 10.49 -11.05
C LYS A 669 -33.30 10.21 -9.58
N THR A 670 -33.72 11.08 -8.66
CA THR A 670 -33.46 10.92 -7.22
C THR A 670 -34.71 11.24 -6.40
N ASN A 671 -34.67 10.95 -5.10
CA ASN A 671 -35.66 11.42 -4.11
C ASN A 671 -35.20 12.69 -3.37
N ALA A 672 -34.15 13.37 -3.85
CA ALA A 672 -33.61 14.58 -3.24
C ALA A 672 -34.28 15.87 -3.76
N ILE A 673 -34.09 16.95 -3.02
CA ILE A 673 -34.62 18.29 -3.28
C ILE A 673 -33.63 19.04 -4.19
N ALA A 674 -34.14 19.54 -5.31
CA ALA A 674 -33.40 20.46 -6.19
C ALA A 674 -33.68 21.90 -5.74
N GLU A 675 -32.71 22.52 -5.09
CA GLU A 675 -32.74 23.92 -4.68
C GLU A 675 -31.94 24.75 -5.69
N ALA A 676 -32.63 25.50 -6.55
CA ALA A 676 -31.98 26.29 -7.59
C ALA A 676 -31.54 27.65 -7.02
N CYS A 677 -30.30 28.02 -7.27
CA CYS A 677 -29.64 29.12 -6.57
C CYS A 677 -29.40 30.33 -7.49
N ILE A 678 -29.79 31.50 -7.00
CA ILE A 678 -29.47 32.80 -7.60
C ILE A 678 -28.39 33.45 -6.73
N CYS A 679 -27.22 33.67 -7.31
CA CYS A 679 -26.13 34.38 -6.64
C CYS A 679 -26.43 35.88 -6.63
N TYR A 680 -26.37 36.51 -5.45
CA TYR A 680 -26.63 37.93 -5.28
C TYR A 680 -25.35 38.77 -5.47
N THR A 681 -25.43 39.81 -6.27
CA THR A 681 -24.35 40.80 -6.49
C THR A 681 -24.95 42.18 -6.75
N GLY A 682 -24.16 43.23 -6.56
CA GLY A 682 -24.67 44.60 -6.68
C GLY A 682 -25.55 45.01 -5.50
N ASP A 683 -26.40 45.99 -5.76
CA ASP A 683 -27.30 46.57 -4.77
C ASP A 683 -28.59 46.99 -5.48
N ILE A 684 -29.68 46.25 -5.24
CA ILE A 684 -30.98 46.50 -5.90
C ILE A 684 -31.58 47.85 -5.52
N LEU A 685 -31.08 48.50 -4.47
CA LEU A 685 -31.52 49.83 -4.05
C LEU A 685 -30.64 50.94 -4.63
N ASN A 686 -29.54 50.62 -5.32
CA ASN A 686 -28.64 51.61 -5.90
C ASN A 686 -29.15 52.06 -7.29
N PRO A 687 -29.62 53.30 -7.46
CA PRO A 687 -30.14 53.79 -8.74
C PRO A 687 -29.05 53.87 -9.83
N ASN A 688 -27.76 53.92 -9.46
CA ASN A 688 -26.64 54.07 -10.38
C ASN A 688 -26.07 52.75 -10.91
N ARG A 689 -26.48 51.60 -10.36
CA ARG A 689 -26.01 50.27 -10.79
C ARG A 689 -27.19 49.38 -11.15
N GLN A 690 -27.71 49.55 -12.37
CA GLN A 690 -28.99 48.95 -12.80
C GLN A 690 -28.87 47.58 -13.50
N LYS A 691 -27.64 47.05 -13.68
CA LYS A 691 -27.43 45.76 -14.34
C LYS A 691 -28.09 44.60 -13.58
N PHE A 692 -27.90 44.55 -12.26
CA PHE A 692 -28.47 43.55 -11.37
C PHE A 692 -29.56 44.18 -10.50
N ASN A 693 -30.62 44.68 -11.15
CA ASN A 693 -31.75 45.31 -10.46
C ASN A 693 -32.73 44.27 -9.88
N LEU A 694 -33.78 44.73 -9.20
CA LEU A 694 -34.81 43.86 -8.62
C LEU A 694 -35.48 42.94 -9.67
N GLN A 695 -35.78 43.46 -10.87
CA GLN A 695 -36.47 42.70 -11.92
C GLN A 695 -35.63 41.51 -12.40
N TYR A 696 -34.30 41.69 -12.52
CA TYR A 696 -33.38 40.60 -12.84
C TYR A 696 -33.54 39.40 -11.90
N TYR A 697 -33.61 39.63 -10.59
CA TYR A 697 -33.78 38.57 -9.61
C TYR A 697 -35.16 37.89 -9.68
N ILE A 698 -36.22 38.67 -9.93
CA ILE A 698 -37.59 38.14 -10.11
C ILE A 698 -37.66 37.25 -11.36
N ASP A 699 -37.07 37.70 -12.47
CA ASP A 699 -37.11 36.97 -13.74
C ASP A 699 -36.32 35.66 -13.66
N LEU A 700 -35.15 35.67 -13.01
CA LEU A 700 -34.38 34.45 -12.75
C LEU A 700 -35.17 33.47 -11.88
N ALA A 701 -35.80 33.95 -10.81
CA ALA A 701 -36.56 33.08 -9.90
C ALA A 701 -37.73 32.39 -10.62
N LYS A 702 -38.47 33.11 -11.47
CA LYS A 702 -39.55 32.53 -12.28
C LYS A 702 -39.04 31.48 -13.27
N GLN A 703 -37.90 31.76 -13.91
CA GLN A 703 -37.31 30.82 -14.87
C GLN A 703 -36.79 29.54 -14.19
N LEU A 704 -36.20 29.65 -13.00
CA LEU A 704 -35.73 28.50 -12.23
C LEU A 704 -36.89 27.67 -11.65
N GLU A 705 -37.97 28.32 -11.20
CA GLU A 705 -39.21 27.64 -10.83
C GLU A 705 -39.79 26.86 -12.03
N ALA A 706 -39.85 27.50 -13.21
CA ALA A 706 -40.30 26.85 -14.44
C ALA A 706 -39.38 25.69 -14.89
N ALA A 707 -38.08 25.75 -14.56
CA ALA A 707 -37.13 24.67 -14.79
C ALA A 707 -37.32 23.45 -13.85
N GLY A 708 -38.27 23.53 -12.90
CA GLY A 708 -38.60 22.43 -11.99
C GLY A 708 -37.86 22.46 -10.66
N ALA A 709 -37.32 23.61 -10.26
CA ALA A 709 -36.78 23.78 -8.91
C ALA A 709 -37.85 23.53 -7.84
N HIS A 710 -37.47 22.87 -6.76
CA HIS A 710 -38.34 22.67 -5.60
C HIS A 710 -38.29 23.85 -4.63
N MET A 711 -37.16 24.56 -4.61
CA MET A 711 -36.89 25.74 -3.78
C MET A 711 -35.97 26.71 -4.53
N ILE A 712 -36.06 28.00 -4.21
CA ILE A 712 -35.10 29.00 -4.66
C ILE A 712 -34.16 29.37 -3.53
N ALA A 713 -32.86 29.23 -3.76
CA ALA A 713 -31.84 29.80 -2.88
C ALA A 713 -31.41 31.19 -3.37
N ILE A 714 -31.34 32.16 -2.46
CA ILE A 714 -30.62 33.42 -2.70
C ILE A 714 -29.27 33.27 -2.02
N LYS A 715 -28.21 33.12 -2.81
CA LYS A 715 -26.83 32.98 -2.33
C LYS A 715 -26.11 34.31 -2.41
N ASP A 716 -26.12 35.03 -1.31
CA ASP A 716 -25.29 36.20 -1.10
C ASP A 716 -23.90 35.78 -0.60
N MET A 717 -23.05 35.30 -1.53
CA MET A 717 -21.74 34.70 -1.26
C MET A 717 -20.70 35.66 -0.65
N ALA A 718 -20.94 36.98 -0.70
CA ALA A 718 -20.02 37.99 -0.18
C ALA A 718 -20.59 38.74 1.03
N GLY A 719 -21.91 38.70 1.28
CA GLY A 719 -22.54 39.50 2.33
C GLY A 719 -22.94 40.89 1.85
N LEU A 720 -23.39 41.01 0.61
CA LEU A 720 -23.76 42.26 -0.04
C LEU A 720 -25.21 42.67 0.24
N LEU A 721 -26.08 41.71 0.55
CA LEU A 721 -27.51 41.96 0.73
C LEU A 721 -27.75 42.73 2.03
N LYS A 722 -27.91 44.05 1.90
CA LYS A 722 -28.21 44.95 3.02
C LYS A 722 -29.61 44.66 3.61
N PRO A 723 -29.86 44.98 4.89
CA PRO A 723 -31.12 44.60 5.53
C PRO A 723 -32.39 45.10 4.84
N TYR A 724 -32.41 46.37 4.42
CA TYR A 724 -33.56 46.92 3.70
C TYR A 724 -33.69 46.37 2.27
N ALA A 725 -32.58 46.03 1.62
CA ALA A 725 -32.62 45.35 0.32
C ALA A 725 -33.18 43.93 0.45
N ALA A 726 -32.87 43.22 1.55
CA ALA A 726 -33.41 41.91 1.84
C ALA A 726 -34.93 41.93 2.04
N GLU A 727 -35.44 42.91 2.78
CA GLU A 727 -36.89 43.09 2.97
C GLU A 727 -37.60 43.24 1.62
N VAL A 728 -37.09 44.11 0.74
CA VAL A 728 -37.66 44.33 -0.60
C VAL A 728 -37.55 43.08 -1.46
N LEU A 729 -36.36 42.49 -1.56
CA LEU A 729 -36.09 41.34 -2.42
C LEU A 729 -36.97 40.15 -2.04
N ILE A 730 -36.98 39.76 -0.76
CA ILE A 730 -37.74 38.60 -0.30
C ILE A 730 -39.23 38.83 -0.49
N LYS A 731 -39.75 40.00 -0.13
CA LYS A 731 -41.17 40.33 -0.29
C LYS A 731 -41.62 40.25 -1.75
N GLU A 732 -40.81 40.75 -2.68
CA GLU A 732 -41.15 40.71 -4.09
C GLU A 732 -40.99 39.32 -4.70
N LEU A 733 -39.99 38.53 -4.26
CA LEU A 733 -39.89 37.13 -4.67
C LEU A 733 -41.09 36.31 -4.17
N LYS A 734 -41.48 36.41 -2.89
CA LYS A 734 -42.65 35.68 -2.34
C LYS A 734 -43.97 36.01 -3.05
N LYS A 735 -44.10 37.18 -3.69
CA LYS A 735 -45.25 37.54 -4.53
C LYS A 735 -45.20 36.91 -5.93
N ASN A 736 -44.01 36.61 -6.43
CA ASN A 736 -43.77 36.29 -7.83
C ASN A 736 -43.46 34.82 -8.12
N ILE A 737 -43.13 34.02 -7.10
CA ILE A 737 -42.93 32.58 -7.19
C ILE A 737 -43.77 31.84 -6.16
N SER A 738 -44.03 30.54 -6.41
CA SER A 738 -44.88 29.71 -5.56
C SER A 738 -44.11 28.72 -4.66
N ILE A 739 -42.80 28.57 -4.88
CA ILE A 739 -41.93 27.68 -4.11
C ILE A 739 -41.19 28.40 -2.95
N PRO A 740 -40.71 27.68 -1.92
CA PRO A 740 -40.00 28.26 -0.79
C PRO A 740 -38.69 28.97 -1.18
N ILE A 741 -38.30 29.95 -0.35
CA ILE A 741 -37.06 30.71 -0.46
C ILE A 741 -36.12 30.37 0.69
N HIS A 742 -34.89 30.01 0.33
CA HIS A 742 -33.79 29.76 1.23
C HIS A 742 -32.75 30.89 1.10
N LEU A 743 -32.56 31.70 2.14
CA LEU A 743 -31.58 32.78 2.11
C LEU A 743 -30.26 32.34 2.74
N HIS A 744 -29.19 32.53 1.99
CA HIS A 744 -27.82 32.30 2.41
C HIS A 744 -27.04 33.61 2.29
N THR A 745 -26.37 34.04 3.36
CA THR A 745 -25.46 35.19 3.34
C THR A 745 -24.22 34.94 4.21
N HIS A 746 -23.22 35.80 4.07
CA HIS A 746 -22.00 35.83 4.88
C HIS A 746 -21.96 37.12 5.71
N ASP A 747 -21.56 37.03 6.97
CA ASP A 747 -21.55 38.12 7.95
C ASP A 747 -20.31 39.04 7.83
N THR A 748 -19.79 39.17 6.61
CA THR A 748 -18.52 39.86 6.32
C THR A 748 -18.55 41.32 6.76
N SER A 749 -19.72 41.97 6.67
CA SER A 749 -19.89 43.35 7.15
C SER A 749 -20.51 43.45 8.55
N SER A 750 -20.73 42.31 9.22
CA SER A 750 -21.27 42.19 10.58
C SER A 750 -22.68 42.74 10.80
N ILE A 751 -23.46 42.92 9.73
CA ILE A 751 -24.87 43.37 9.81
C ILE A 751 -25.84 42.33 9.26
N GLN A 752 -25.37 41.15 8.87
CA GLN A 752 -26.19 40.17 8.16
C GLN A 752 -27.14 39.42 9.07
N SER A 753 -26.86 39.37 10.36
CA SER A 753 -27.87 39.00 11.37
C SER A 753 -29.13 39.88 11.26
N THR A 754 -28.97 41.19 11.00
CA THR A 754 -30.10 42.12 10.78
C THR A 754 -30.74 41.89 9.41
N THR A 755 -29.94 41.55 8.39
CA THR A 755 -30.45 41.09 7.09
C THR A 755 -31.36 39.87 7.24
N TYR A 756 -30.99 38.90 8.07
CA TYR A 756 -31.85 37.76 8.37
C TYR A 756 -33.12 38.16 9.10
N VAL A 757 -33.06 39.01 10.13
CA VAL A 757 -34.27 39.49 10.80
C VAL A 757 -35.24 40.12 9.79
N LYS A 758 -34.73 40.97 8.89
CA LYS A 758 -35.55 41.61 7.85
C LYS A 758 -36.11 40.64 6.81
N ALA A 759 -35.32 39.66 6.38
CA ALA A 759 -35.77 38.61 5.47
C ALA A 759 -36.82 37.68 6.13
N ILE A 760 -36.66 37.39 7.42
CA ILE A 760 -37.61 36.61 8.23
C ILE A 760 -38.91 37.39 8.35
N GLU A 761 -38.89 38.66 8.73
CA GLU A 761 -40.08 39.54 8.73
C GLU A 761 -40.76 39.58 7.35
N ALA A 762 -39.98 39.54 6.26
CA ALA A 762 -40.49 39.56 4.89
C ALA A 762 -41.03 38.22 4.36
N GLY A 763 -40.89 37.12 5.11
CA GLY A 763 -41.48 35.82 4.75
C GLY A 763 -40.52 34.79 4.15
N VAL A 764 -39.20 34.92 4.32
CA VAL A 764 -38.25 33.86 3.93
C VAL A 764 -38.53 32.56 4.70
N ASP A 765 -38.31 31.40 4.09
CA ASP A 765 -38.72 30.10 4.64
C ASP A 765 -37.57 29.38 5.37
N VAL A 766 -36.34 29.54 4.88
CA VAL A 766 -35.13 28.93 5.47
C VAL A 766 -33.97 29.93 5.45
N VAL A 767 -33.13 29.94 6.49
CA VAL A 767 -31.87 30.70 6.53
C VAL A 767 -30.67 29.82 6.89
N ASP A 768 -29.51 30.10 6.29
CA ASP A 768 -28.24 29.45 6.60
C ASP A 768 -27.53 30.11 7.80
N VAL A 769 -27.11 29.34 8.77
CA VAL A 769 -26.46 29.82 10.01
C VAL A 769 -25.25 28.97 10.35
N ALA A 770 -24.37 29.46 11.22
CA ALA A 770 -23.26 28.67 11.76
C ALA A 770 -23.21 28.80 13.29
N LEU A 771 -22.74 27.74 13.97
CA LEU A 771 -22.53 27.76 15.43
C LEU A 771 -21.66 28.96 15.83
N ALA A 772 -21.92 29.54 17.01
CA ALA A 772 -21.31 30.81 17.41
C ALA A 772 -19.77 30.85 17.23
N SER A 773 -19.05 29.81 17.66
CA SER A 773 -17.59 29.69 17.51
C SER A 773 -17.07 29.56 16.08
N MET A 774 -17.97 29.29 15.13
CA MET A 774 -17.75 29.06 13.70
C MET A 774 -18.51 30.07 12.84
N SER A 775 -19.01 31.16 13.43
CA SER A 775 -19.83 32.19 12.76
C SER A 775 -19.12 33.54 12.70
N GLY A 776 -19.73 34.50 12.02
CA GLY A 776 -19.21 35.87 11.90
C GLY A 776 -18.03 35.99 10.94
N LEU A 777 -17.52 37.22 10.76
CA LEU A 777 -16.46 37.52 9.79
C LEU A 777 -16.90 37.04 8.40
N THR A 778 -16.06 36.31 7.70
CA THR A 778 -16.40 35.73 6.40
C THR A 778 -17.35 34.53 6.49
N SER A 779 -17.74 34.04 7.67
CA SER A 779 -18.69 32.93 7.84
C SER A 779 -20.15 33.41 7.84
N GLN A 780 -21.10 32.48 8.00
CA GLN A 780 -22.52 32.78 8.17
C GLN A 780 -22.81 33.55 9.47
N PRO A 781 -23.96 34.23 9.55
CA PRO A 781 -24.45 34.84 10.79
C PRO A 781 -24.59 33.83 11.94
N ASN A 782 -24.43 34.36 13.16
CA ASN A 782 -24.36 33.58 14.39
C ASN A 782 -25.70 32.88 14.71
N PHE A 783 -25.69 31.54 14.67
CA PHE A 783 -26.87 30.71 14.91
C PHE A 783 -27.44 30.91 16.32
N ASN A 784 -26.58 30.80 17.33
CA ASN A 784 -26.99 30.90 18.73
C ASN A 784 -27.67 32.25 19.03
N SER A 785 -27.11 33.32 18.47
CA SER A 785 -27.63 34.68 18.68
C SER A 785 -28.94 34.89 17.92
N LEU A 786 -29.08 34.38 16.70
CA LEU A 786 -30.32 34.48 15.94
C LEU A 786 -31.46 33.69 16.60
N VAL A 787 -31.19 32.47 17.07
CA VAL A 787 -32.16 31.68 17.85
C VAL A 787 -32.61 32.45 19.07
N ALA A 788 -31.67 33.01 19.85
CA ALA A 788 -32.00 33.81 21.03
C ALA A 788 -32.83 35.05 20.68
N ALA A 789 -32.50 35.73 19.57
CA ALA A 789 -33.20 36.93 19.12
C ALA A 789 -34.65 36.67 18.68
N LEU A 790 -34.95 35.45 18.21
CA LEU A 790 -36.28 35.06 17.74
C LEU A 790 -37.18 34.44 18.83
N GLN A 791 -36.66 34.22 20.04
CA GLN A 791 -37.45 33.67 21.15
C GLN A 791 -38.66 34.55 21.46
N GLY A 792 -39.85 33.94 21.47
CA GLY A 792 -41.13 34.63 21.72
C GLY A 792 -41.70 35.39 20.52
N THR A 793 -41.07 35.33 19.35
CA THR A 793 -41.61 35.91 18.10
C THR A 793 -42.53 34.93 17.37
N GLU A 794 -43.44 35.41 16.50
CA GLU A 794 -44.33 34.53 15.71
C GLU A 794 -43.56 33.56 14.79
N ARG A 795 -42.36 33.97 14.37
CA ARG A 795 -41.51 33.19 13.46
C ARG A 795 -40.57 32.23 14.19
N GLU A 796 -40.64 32.10 15.52
CA GLU A 796 -39.77 31.22 16.30
C GLU A 796 -39.88 29.76 15.85
N ASN A 797 -38.73 29.12 15.63
CA ASN A 797 -38.59 27.67 15.63
C ASN A 797 -37.76 27.28 16.86
N PRO A 798 -38.38 26.69 17.91
CA PRO A 798 -37.69 26.44 19.17
C PRO A 798 -36.50 25.50 18.99
N ILE A 799 -35.30 26.00 19.32
CA ILE A 799 -34.06 25.23 19.34
C ILE A 799 -33.49 25.28 20.76
N ASN A 800 -32.96 24.15 21.25
CA ASN A 800 -32.34 24.08 22.57
C ASN A 800 -31.03 24.89 22.61
N LEU A 801 -31.13 26.18 22.94
CA LEU A 801 -30.00 27.12 22.96
C LEU A 801 -28.89 26.71 23.93
N LYS A 802 -29.23 26.12 25.08
CA LYS A 802 -28.22 25.62 26.04
C LYS A 802 -27.37 24.54 25.38
N LYS A 803 -28.02 23.59 24.71
CA LYS A 803 -27.32 22.50 24.02
C LYS A 803 -26.53 23.03 22.82
N LEU A 804 -27.06 24.02 22.11
CA LEU A 804 -26.38 24.70 21.01
C LEU A 804 -25.07 25.38 21.48
N ASN A 805 -25.07 25.96 22.68
CA ASN A 805 -23.85 26.53 23.29
C ASN A 805 -22.82 25.43 23.63
N GLU A 806 -23.23 24.25 24.09
CA GLU A 806 -22.30 23.13 24.35
C GLU A 806 -21.55 22.70 23.08
N TYR A 807 -22.24 22.59 21.93
CA TYR A 807 -21.58 22.29 20.65
C TYR A 807 -20.71 23.44 20.15
N SER A 808 -21.12 24.69 20.37
CA SER A 808 -20.27 25.85 20.07
C SER A 808 -18.97 25.80 20.88
N ASN A 809 -19.02 25.49 22.17
CA ASN A 809 -17.81 25.35 23.02
C ASN A 809 -16.88 24.24 22.54
N TYR A 810 -17.44 23.13 22.05
CA TYR A 810 -16.65 22.08 21.41
C TYR A 810 -15.89 22.61 20.19
N PHE A 811 -16.58 23.28 19.27
CA PHE A 811 -15.95 23.83 18.07
C PHE A 811 -14.99 24.98 18.37
N GLU A 812 -15.20 25.74 19.46
CA GLU A 812 -14.26 26.76 19.91
C GLU A 812 -12.87 26.16 20.23
N ALA A 813 -12.85 25.05 20.99
CA ALA A 813 -11.62 24.34 21.29
C ALA A 813 -11.03 23.66 20.05
N VAL A 814 -11.87 23.08 19.17
CA VAL A 814 -11.42 22.44 17.94
C VAL A 814 -10.80 23.44 16.96
N ARG A 815 -11.38 24.63 16.82
CA ARG A 815 -10.90 25.70 15.93
C ARG A 815 -9.48 26.12 16.26
N GLU A 816 -9.08 26.09 17.53
CA GLU A 816 -7.68 26.35 17.93
C GLU A 816 -6.67 25.42 17.25
N TYR A 817 -7.05 24.18 16.91
CA TYR A 817 -6.15 23.24 16.24
C TYR A 817 -5.83 23.70 14.80
N TYR A 818 -6.68 24.53 14.20
CA TYR A 818 -6.61 25.00 12.82
C TYR A 818 -6.08 26.44 12.69
N TYR A 819 -5.55 27.02 13.77
CA TYR A 819 -5.09 28.41 13.79
C TYR A 819 -4.11 28.82 12.66
N PRO A 820 -3.24 27.96 12.07
CA PRO A 820 -2.38 28.37 10.96
C PRO A 820 -3.14 28.68 9.67
N PHE A 821 -4.41 28.29 9.60
CA PHE A 821 -5.25 28.42 8.41
C PHE A 821 -6.29 29.54 8.52
N GLU A 822 -6.38 30.24 9.65
CA GLU A 822 -7.33 31.33 9.86
C GLU A 822 -7.20 32.42 8.80
N SER A 823 -8.32 33.03 8.41
CA SER A 823 -8.38 34.07 7.38
C SER A 823 -7.68 35.39 7.74
N GLU A 824 -7.25 35.53 8.99
CA GLU A 824 -6.64 36.72 9.61
C GLU A 824 -7.55 37.97 9.67
N LEU A 825 -8.78 37.89 9.15
CA LEU A 825 -9.79 38.94 9.33
C LEU A 825 -10.22 38.98 10.80
N LYS A 826 -9.98 40.11 11.49
CA LYS A 826 -10.24 40.24 12.93
C LYS A 826 -11.63 40.77 13.28
N ALA A 827 -12.28 41.47 12.34
CA ALA A 827 -13.60 42.06 12.49
C ALA A 827 -14.28 42.17 11.13
N GLY A 828 -15.60 42.32 11.09
CA GLY A 828 -16.29 42.61 9.84
C GLY A 828 -15.90 43.97 9.26
N THR A 829 -16.09 44.13 7.96
CA THR A 829 -15.70 45.32 7.20
C THR A 829 -16.77 45.69 6.17
N ALA A 830 -17.01 47.00 6.04
CA ALA A 830 -17.89 47.54 5.00
C ALA A 830 -17.24 47.58 3.61
N GLU A 831 -15.91 47.41 3.51
CA GLU A 831 -15.18 47.38 2.24
C GLU A 831 -15.68 46.27 1.30
N VAL A 832 -16.33 45.24 1.85
CA VAL A 832 -16.95 44.18 1.06
C VAL A 832 -18.00 44.71 0.09
N TYR A 833 -18.66 45.83 0.40
CA TYR A 833 -19.60 46.47 -0.52
C TYR A 833 -18.92 47.15 -1.71
N ASP A 834 -17.62 47.42 -1.62
CA ASP A 834 -16.83 47.97 -2.70
C ASP A 834 -16.24 46.85 -3.56
N HIS A 835 -15.46 45.96 -2.94
CA HIS A 835 -14.70 44.94 -3.67
C HIS A 835 -15.48 43.66 -3.97
N GLU A 836 -16.59 43.39 -3.27
CA GLU A 836 -17.46 42.24 -3.49
C GLU A 836 -16.70 40.89 -3.54
N ILE A 837 -15.67 40.75 -2.69
CA ILE A 837 -14.85 39.54 -2.62
C ILE A 837 -15.59 38.55 -1.70
N PRO A 838 -15.97 37.35 -2.18
CA PRO A 838 -16.63 36.35 -1.35
C PRO A 838 -15.73 35.85 -0.22
N GLY A 839 -16.33 35.40 0.88
CA GLY A 839 -15.59 34.95 2.07
C GLY A 839 -14.49 33.92 1.76
N GLY A 840 -14.84 32.85 1.03
CA GLY A 840 -13.86 31.83 0.63
C GLY A 840 -12.75 32.34 -0.31
N GLN A 841 -13.01 33.36 -1.13
CA GLN A 841 -11.96 33.98 -1.96
C GLN A 841 -11.06 34.87 -1.11
N TYR A 842 -11.62 35.60 -0.14
CA TYR A 842 -10.85 36.46 0.77
C TYR A 842 -9.79 35.66 1.53
N SER A 843 -10.19 34.53 2.12
CA SER A 843 -9.30 33.63 2.87
C SER A 843 -8.24 32.95 2.00
N ASN A 844 -8.43 32.90 0.67
CA ASN A 844 -7.45 32.35 -0.28
C ASN A 844 -6.53 33.43 -0.89
N LEU A 845 -7.02 34.66 -1.05
CA LEU A 845 -6.32 35.70 -1.80
C LEU A 845 -5.06 36.20 -1.08
N LEU A 846 -5.11 36.35 0.25
CA LEU A 846 -3.95 36.76 1.03
C LEU A 846 -2.82 35.69 1.01
N PRO A 847 -3.09 34.39 1.25
CA PRO A 847 -2.10 33.34 1.03
C PRO A 847 -1.53 33.31 -0.40
N GLN A 848 -2.34 33.58 -1.43
CA GLN A 848 -1.85 33.67 -2.82
C GLN A 848 -0.92 34.87 -3.02
N ALA A 849 -1.29 36.05 -2.50
CA ALA A 849 -0.45 37.24 -2.53
C ALA A 849 0.89 36.99 -1.83
N ARG A 850 0.88 36.35 -0.65
CA ARG A 850 2.10 35.91 0.06
C ARG A 850 2.96 35.00 -0.78
N GLY A 851 2.36 34.01 -1.45
CA GLY A 851 3.07 33.09 -2.34
C GLY A 851 3.78 33.77 -3.51
N LEU A 852 3.30 34.95 -3.93
CA LEU A 852 3.88 35.78 -4.99
C LEU A 852 4.77 36.92 -4.45
N GLY A 853 4.94 37.04 -3.13
CA GLY A 853 5.69 38.16 -2.51
C GLY A 853 4.99 39.52 -2.62
N LEU A 854 3.65 39.52 -2.73
CA LEU A 854 2.81 40.71 -2.87
C LEU A 854 1.98 41.02 -1.62
N GLU A 855 2.36 40.46 -0.46
CA GLU A 855 1.63 40.62 0.81
C GLU A 855 1.47 42.10 1.19
N ASP A 856 2.53 42.89 1.11
CA ASP A 856 2.51 44.33 1.44
C ASP A 856 1.64 45.16 0.48
N LYS A 857 1.17 44.58 -0.64
CA LYS A 857 0.32 45.20 -1.65
C LYS A 857 -1.13 44.71 -1.60
N PHE A 858 -1.55 44.04 -0.54
CA PHE A 858 -2.89 43.45 -0.46
C PHE A 858 -4.03 44.47 -0.67
N GLU A 859 -3.88 45.69 -0.16
CA GLU A 859 -4.85 46.77 -0.37
C GLU A 859 -4.97 47.16 -1.86
N THR A 860 -3.85 47.22 -2.58
CA THR A 860 -3.83 47.44 -4.04
C THR A 860 -4.49 46.27 -4.78
N ILE A 861 -4.32 45.03 -4.31
CA ILE A 861 -4.98 43.86 -4.89
C ILE A 861 -6.50 43.98 -4.74
N LYS A 862 -7.02 44.40 -3.57
CA LYS A 862 -8.46 44.63 -3.36
C LYS A 862 -8.99 45.72 -4.29
N GLN A 863 -8.26 46.82 -4.47
CA GLN A 863 -8.63 47.88 -5.42
C GLN A 863 -8.65 47.37 -6.88
N ASN A 864 -7.61 46.64 -7.28
CA ASN A 864 -7.56 46.04 -8.61
C ASN A 864 -8.66 45.00 -8.82
N TYR A 865 -9.13 44.32 -7.78
CA TYR A 865 -10.27 43.42 -7.86
C TYR A 865 -11.57 44.14 -8.28
N VAL A 866 -11.81 45.36 -7.75
CA VAL A 866 -12.91 46.25 -8.18
C VAL A 866 -12.76 46.59 -9.66
N VAL A 867 -11.57 47.08 -10.03
CA VAL A 867 -11.25 47.51 -11.40
C VAL A 867 -11.44 46.37 -12.41
N VAL A 868 -10.99 45.17 -12.05
CA VAL A 868 -11.17 43.98 -12.90
C VAL A 868 -12.64 43.61 -13.06
N ASN A 869 -13.45 43.71 -12.00
CA ASN A 869 -14.89 43.45 -12.12
C ASN A 869 -15.54 44.39 -13.14
N GLU A 870 -15.19 45.68 -13.10
CA GLU A 870 -15.67 46.67 -14.07
C GLU A 870 -15.17 46.36 -15.49
N LEU A 871 -13.88 46.05 -15.65
CA LEU A 871 -13.29 45.63 -16.94
C LEU A 871 -13.99 44.42 -17.54
N PHE A 872 -14.41 43.46 -16.71
CA PHE A 872 -15.12 42.26 -17.15
C PHE A 872 -16.61 42.50 -17.41
N GLY A 873 -17.09 43.73 -17.25
CA GLY A 873 -18.45 44.14 -17.54
C GLY A 873 -19.43 43.95 -16.38
N ASP A 874 -18.94 43.98 -15.14
CA ASP A 874 -19.69 43.75 -13.89
C ASP A 874 -20.34 42.35 -13.83
N ILE A 875 -19.62 41.38 -13.26
CA ILE A 875 -20.03 39.97 -13.25
C ILE A 875 -20.40 39.48 -11.84
N VAL A 876 -21.16 38.39 -11.78
CA VAL A 876 -21.34 37.61 -10.57
C VAL A 876 -20.00 36.98 -10.20
N LYS A 877 -19.57 37.16 -8.94
CA LYS A 877 -18.25 36.73 -8.45
C LYS A 877 -18.41 35.66 -7.37
N VAL A 878 -18.36 34.40 -7.77
CA VAL A 878 -18.38 33.23 -6.88
C VAL A 878 -17.55 32.14 -7.53
N THR A 879 -17.03 31.16 -6.79
CA THR A 879 -16.12 30.15 -7.37
C THR A 879 -16.75 29.45 -8.61
N PRO A 880 -16.09 29.50 -9.80
CA PRO A 880 -14.73 29.96 -10.06
C PRO A 880 -14.59 31.40 -10.58
N SER A 881 -15.65 32.14 -10.90
CA SER A 881 -15.56 33.51 -11.44
C SER A 881 -14.86 34.48 -10.48
N SER A 882 -15.06 34.36 -9.16
CA SER A 882 -14.32 35.16 -8.16
C SER A 882 -12.81 34.90 -8.19
N LYS A 883 -12.40 33.66 -8.45
CA LYS A 883 -10.99 33.31 -8.63
C LYS A 883 -10.45 33.98 -9.90
N VAL A 884 -11.20 33.98 -11.00
CA VAL A 884 -10.77 34.61 -12.26
C VAL A 884 -10.51 36.10 -12.07
N VAL A 885 -11.39 36.80 -11.34
CA VAL A 885 -11.19 38.20 -10.98
C VAL A 885 -9.96 38.37 -10.07
N GLY A 886 -9.77 37.49 -9.10
CA GLY A 886 -8.59 37.47 -8.22
C GLY A 886 -7.26 37.26 -8.96
N ASP A 887 -7.20 36.29 -9.88
CA ASP A 887 -6.02 36.00 -10.70
C ASP A 887 -5.64 37.21 -11.56
N MET A 888 -6.63 37.87 -12.16
CA MET A 888 -6.40 39.09 -12.94
C MET A 888 -5.97 40.27 -12.06
N ALA A 889 -6.55 40.44 -10.87
CA ALA A 889 -6.15 41.48 -9.93
C ALA A 889 -4.71 41.29 -9.44
N LEU A 890 -4.31 40.06 -9.14
CA LEU A 890 -2.92 39.70 -8.81
C LEU A 890 -1.99 39.94 -9.99
N PHE A 891 -2.39 39.55 -11.21
CA PHE A 891 -1.63 39.78 -12.43
C PHE A 891 -1.40 41.27 -12.69
N MET A 892 -2.45 42.09 -12.59
CA MET A 892 -2.35 43.55 -12.73
C MET A 892 -1.44 44.15 -11.66
N THR A 893 -1.56 43.71 -10.41
CA THR A 893 -0.74 44.21 -9.30
C THR A 893 0.74 43.82 -9.46
N SER A 894 1.03 42.59 -9.86
CA SER A 894 2.39 42.08 -10.08
C SER A 894 3.10 42.84 -11.20
N ASN A 895 2.37 43.18 -12.26
CA ASN A 895 2.90 43.85 -13.45
C ASN A 895 2.74 45.38 -13.43
N ASN A 896 2.22 45.96 -12.32
CA ASN A 896 1.89 47.38 -12.18
C ASN A 896 1.05 47.92 -13.35
N LEU A 897 0.00 47.20 -13.75
CA LEU A 897 -0.89 47.55 -14.86
C LEU A 897 -2.14 48.26 -14.36
N THR A 898 -2.55 49.33 -15.07
CA THR A 898 -3.87 49.97 -14.91
C THR A 898 -4.90 49.35 -15.87
N ALA A 899 -6.19 49.67 -15.68
CA ALA A 899 -7.23 49.29 -16.65
C ALA A 899 -6.95 49.82 -18.06
N GLN A 900 -6.44 51.06 -18.16
CA GLN A 900 -6.05 51.65 -19.43
C GLN A 900 -4.89 50.90 -20.07
N ASP A 901 -3.87 50.49 -19.29
CA ASP A 901 -2.78 49.65 -19.81
C ASP A 901 -3.28 48.31 -20.35
N VAL A 902 -4.25 47.68 -19.68
CA VAL A 902 -4.85 46.42 -20.16
C VAL A 902 -5.55 46.62 -21.50
N MET A 903 -6.27 47.72 -21.68
CA MET A 903 -6.98 48.02 -22.94
C MET A 903 -6.03 48.48 -24.06
N GLU A 904 -4.95 49.19 -23.75
CA GLU A 904 -4.00 49.70 -24.76
C GLU A 904 -2.93 48.67 -25.16
N LYS A 905 -2.48 47.84 -24.21
CA LYS A 905 -1.35 46.90 -24.39
C LYS A 905 -1.80 45.44 -24.38
N GLY A 906 -3.11 45.16 -24.29
CA GLY A 906 -3.69 43.83 -24.11
C GLY A 906 -3.20 42.79 -25.11
N ASP A 907 -3.00 43.17 -26.37
CA ASP A 907 -2.51 42.27 -27.43
C ASP A 907 -1.13 41.67 -27.12
N ASN A 908 -0.30 42.39 -26.36
CA ASN A 908 1.05 41.99 -25.97
C ASN A 908 1.13 41.32 -24.59
N LEU A 909 0.02 41.27 -23.84
CA LEU A 909 -0.02 40.66 -22.51
C LEU A 909 -0.29 39.15 -22.60
N ALA A 910 0.24 38.42 -21.62
CA ALA A 910 -0.03 37.01 -21.39
C ALA A 910 -1.00 36.87 -20.21
N PHE A 911 -2.30 36.94 -20.52
CA PHE A 911 -3.34 36.84 -19.50
C PHE A 911 -3.33 35.49 -18.77
N PRO A 912 -3.72 35.46 -17.47
CA PRO A 912 -3.90 34.20 -16.73
C PRO A 912 -4.84 33.24 -17.46
N GLU A 913 -4.57 31.94 -17.36
CA GLU A 913 -5.36 30.91 -18.04
C GLU A 913 -6.83 30.92 -17.62
N SER A 914 -7.12 31.17 -16.34
CA SER A 914 -8.49 31.30 -15.82
C SER A 914 -9.28 32.43 -16.48
N VAL A 915 -8.60 33.53 -16.82
CA VAL A 915 -9.20 34.68 -17.54
C VAL A 915 -9.55 34.27 -18.97
N LYS A 916 -8.64 33.57 -19.66
CA LYS A 916 -8.93 33.04 -21.00
C LYS A 916 -10.11 32.07 -20.99
N GLN A 917 -10.15 31.15 -20.02
CA GLN A 917 -11.24 30.18 -19.87
C GLN A 917 -12.60 30.86 -19.69
N LEU A 918 -12.67 31.91 -18.86
CA LEU A 918 -13.89 32.71 -18.70
C LEU A 918 -14.30 33.35 -20.04
N PHE A 919 -13.41 34.10 -20.68
CA PHE A 919 -13.73 34.82 -21.91
C PHE A 919 -13.96 33.91 -23.13
N ARG A 920 -13.44 32.68 -23.12
CA ARG A 920 -13.72 31.65 -24.13
C ARG A 920 -15.14 31.08 -24.01
N GLY A 921 -15.75 31.16 -22.83
CA GLY A 921 -17.07 30.63 -22.53
C GLY A 921 -17.07 29.34 -21.69
N ASP A 922 -15.90 28.88 -21.22
CA ASP A 922 -15.79 27.62 -20.46
C ASP A 922 -16.54 27.65 -19.12
N LEU A 923 -16.74 28.85 -18.55
CA LEU A 923 -17.50 29.06 -17.31
C LEU A 923 -18.98 29.40 -17.57
N GLY A 924 -19.42 29.40 -18.83
CA GLY A 924 -20.74 29.86 -19.24
C GLY A 924 -20.77 31.31 -19.70
N GLN A 925 -21.99 31.86 -19.84
CA GLN A 925 -22.21 33.21 -20.36
C GLN A 925 -22.62 34.17 -19.24
N PRO A 926 -21.95 35.35 -19.11
CA PRO A 926 -22.37 36.36 -18.15
C PRO A 926 -23.62 37.08 -18.63
N PHE A 927 -24.45 37.54 -17.68
CA PHE A 927 -25.59 38.39 -18.00
C PHE A 927 -25.13 39.66 -18.74
N GLY A 928 -25.70 39.91 -19.93
CA GLY A 928 -25.31 41.02 -20.82
C GLY A 928 -24.13 40.73 -21.77
N GLY A 929 -23.50 39.54 -21.69
CA GLY A 929 -22.38 39.14 -22.54
C GLY A 929 -21.02 39.72 -22.14
N PHE A 930 -19.95 39.30 -22.82
CA PHE A 930 -18.59 39.78 -22.58
C PHE A 930 -18.30 41.11 -23.31
N PRO A 931 -17.45 41.99 -22.74
CA PRO A 931 -16.91 43.14 -23.47
C PRO A 931 -16.11 42.69 -24.71
N LYS A 932 -16.63 42.97 -25.91
CA LYS A 932 -16.13 42.38 -27.17
C LYS A 932 -14.66 42.70 -27.49
N GLU A 933 -14.24 43.93 -27.23
CA GLU A 933 -12.85 44.35 -27.49
C GLU A 933 -11.88 43.61 -26.58
N LEU A 934 -12.18 43.56 -25.27
CA LEU A 934 -11.38 42.84 -24.29
C LEU A 934 -11.36 41.33 -24.56
N GLN A 935 -12.51 40.73 -24.93
CA GLN A 935 -12.60 39.31 -25.30
C GLN A 935 -11.66 38.98 -26.45
N LYS A 936 -11.62 39.83 -27.49
CA LYS A 936 -10.72 39.65 -28.63
C LYS A 936 -9.24 39.76 -28.22
N MET A 937 -8.88 40.71 -27.37
CA MET A 937 -7.50 40.87 -26.88
C MET A 937 -7.03 39.66 -26.05
N ILE A 938 -7.90 39.13 -25.17
CA ILE A 938 -7.59 38.00 -24.30
C ILE A 938 -7.42 36.71 -25.10
N LEU A 939 -8.36 36.43 -26.01
CA LEU A 939 -8.41 35.17 -26.78
C LEU A 939 -7.50 35.18 -28.01
N LYS A 940 -7.18 36.36 -28.54
CA LYS A 940 -6.39 36.55 -29.77
C LYS A 940 -7.02 35.77 -30.94
N ASN A 941 -6.47 34.59 -31.24
CA ASN A 941 -6.92 33.73 -32.33
C ASN A 941 -7.82 32.57 -31.86
N GLU A 942 -8.06 32.42 -30.55
CA GLU A 942 -8.96 31.40 -30.02
C GLU A 942 -10.43 31.79 -30.25
N THR A 943 -11.23 30.83 -30.71
CA THR A 943 -12.67 31.04 -30.98
C THR A 943 -13.46 30.90 -29.67
N PRO A 944 -14.23 31.92 -29.23
CA PRO A 944 -15.16 31.76 -28.13
C PRO A 944 -16.38 30.96 -28.56
N TYR A 945 -17.05 30.30 -27.61
CA TYR A 945 -18.34 29.64 -27.86
C TYR A 945 -19.42 30.18 -26.93
N THR A 946 -20.65 30.22 -27.45
CA THR A 946 -21.84 30.75 -26.78
C THR A 946 -22.78 29.65 -26.27
N GLU A 947 -22.53 28.41 -26.68
CA GLU A 947 -23.30 27.22 -26.29
C GLU A 947 -22.79 26.63 -24.97
N LYS A 948 -23.50 25.64 -24.43
CA LYS A 948 -23.13 24.96 -23.17
C LYS A 948 -21.80 24.20 -23.38
N PRO A 949 -20.75 24.47 -22.58
CA PRO A 949 -19.45 23.78 -22.70
C PRO A 949 -19.59 22.25 -22.76
N ASN A 950 -20.46 21.70 -21.90
CA ASN A 950 -20.69 20.27 -21.75
C ASN A 950 -21.22 19.59 -23.02
N ALA A 951 -21.93 20.32 -23.88
CA ALA A 951 -22.54 19.78 -25.10
C ALA A 951 -21.49 19.36 -26.14
N HIS A 952 -20.27 19.89 -26.04
CA HIS A 952 -19.17 19.57 -26.95
C HIS A 952 -18.28 18.43 -26.44
N ILE A 953 -18.59 17.85 -25.28
CA ILE A 953 -17.79 16.79 -24.64
C ILE A 953 -18.46 15.44 -24.83
N LYS A 954 -17.69 14.44 -25.26
CA LYS A 954 -18.21 13.07 -25.47
C LYS A 954 -18.61 12.42 -24.14
N PRO A 955 -19.73 11.68 -24.09
CA PRO A 955 -20.10 10.90 -22.91
C PRO A 955 -19.01 9.91 -22.49
N VAL A 956 -18.89 9.68 -21.18
CA VAL A 956 -17.97 8.70 -20.61
C VAL A 956 -18.60 7.30 -20.57
N ASP A 957 -17.84 6.29 -20.99
CA ASP A 957 -18.20 4.88 -20.79
C ASP A 957 -17.68 4.41 -19.41
N PHE A 958 -18.58 4.34 -18.43
CA PHE A 958 -18.19 4.02 -17.05
C PHE A 958 -17.69 2.59 -16.87
N GLU A 959 -18.18 1.61 -17.64
CA GLU A 959 -17.72 0.23 -17.53
C GLU A 959 -16.28 0.10 -18.06
N ALA A 960 -16.02 0.71 -19.23
CA ALA A 960 -14.69 0.73 -19.81
C ALA A 960 -13.68 1.49 -18.94
N GLU A 961 -14.07 2.66 -18.41
CA GLU A 961 -13.18 3.46 -17.56
C GLU A 961 -12.94 2.83 -16.17
N LEU A 962 -13.96 2.18 -15.58
CA LEU A 962 -13.78 1.44 -14.33
C LEU A 962 -12.81 0.27 -14.51
N LYS A 963 -12.91 -0.46 -15.63
CA LYS A 963 -11.96 -1.53 -15.95
C LYS A 963 -10.52 -1.00 -16.08
N LYS A 964 -10.32 0.12 -16.78
CA LYS A 964 -8.99 0.78 -16.85
C LYS A 964 -8.49 1.22 -15.48
N MET A 965 -9.39 1.70 -14.62
CA MET A 965 -9.05 2.09 -13.25
C MET A 965 -8.61 0.89 -12.40
N HIS A 966 -9.30 -0.24 -12.54
CA HIS A 966 -8.92 -1.50 -11.87
C HIS A 966 -7.57 -2.02 -12.36
N GLU A 967 -7.29 -1.94 -13.66
CA GLU A 967 -5.98 -2.30 -14.23
C GLU A 967 -4.85 -1.37 -13.75
N LYS A 968 -5.14 -0.07 -13.57
CA LYS A 968 -4.15 0.93 -13.14
C LYS A 968 -3.89 0.93 -11.64
N PHE A 969 -4.89 0.63 -10.82
CA PHE A 969 -4.84 0.81 -9.37
C PHE A 969 -5.16 -0.49 -8.59
N ASP A 970 -6.44 -0.79 -8.36
CA ASP A 970 -6.96 -1.89 -7.54
C ASP A 970 -8.39 -2.24 -8.01
N ASP A 971 -8.74 -3.53 -8.05
CA ASP A 971 -10.02 -4.06 -8.51
C ASP A 971 -11.21 -3.77 -7.57
N LYS A 972 -10.94 -3.22 -6.38
CA LYS A 972 -11.95 -2.86 -5.38
C LYS A 972 -12.46 -1.43 -5.48
N LEU A 973 -11.85 -0.61 -6.32
CA LEU A 973 -12.25 0.78 -6.48
C LEU A 973 -13.65 0.85 -7.08
N THR A 974 -14.48 1.74 -6.56
CA THR A 974 -15.90 1.82 -6.90
C THR A 974 -16.19 2.88 -7.95
N THR A 975 -17.45 2.99 -8.38
CA THR A 975 -17.89 4.07 -9.26
C THR A 975 -17.68 5.46 -8.63
N GLU A 976 -17.81 5.59 -7.31
CA GLU A 976 -17.51 6.83 -6.58
C GLU A 976 -16.02 7.21 -6.67
N ASP A 977 -15.12 6.23 -6.58
CA ASP A 977 -13.69 6.45 -6.80
C ASP A 977 -13.43 6.90 -8.24
N LEU A 978 -14.08 6.25 -9.21
CA LEU A 978 -13.99 6.64 -10.62
C LEU A 978 -14.49 8.07 -10.85
N LEU A 979 -15.62 8.47 -10.26
CA LEU A 979 -16.13 9.85 -10.35
C LEU A 979 -15.14 10.85 -9.74
N SER A 980 -14.51 10.50 -8.61
CA SER A 980 -13.47 11.32 -7.98
C SER A 980 -12.25 11.46 -8.90
N TYR A 981 -11.83 10.37 -9.53
CA TYR A 981 -10.73 10.34 -10.48
C TYR A 981 -11.04 11.12 -11.76
N ILE A 982 -12.25 11.01 -12.33
CA ILE A 982 -12.68 11.79 -13.51
C ILE A 982 -12.64 13.30 -13.19
N MET A 983 -13.12 13.69 -12.01
CA MET A 983 -13.16 15.11 -11.63
C MET A 983 -11.79 15.66 -11.21
N PHE A 984 -10.94 14.84 -10.60
CA PHE A 984 -9.64 15.25 -10.08
C PHE A 984 -8.55 14.18 -10.28
N PRO A 985 -8.11 13.90 -11.52
CA PRO A 985 -7.24 12.75 -11.80
C PRO A 985 -5.95 12.75 -10.99
N LYS A 986 -5.23 13.89 -11.00
CA LYS A 986 -3.97 14.02 -10.28
C LYS A 986 -4.13 13.99 -8.76
N VAL A 987 -5.20 14.60 -8.24
CA VAL A 987 -5.47 14.64 -6.80
C VAL A 987 -5.78 13.24 -6.29
N PHE A 988 -6.60 12.50 -7.04
CA PHE A 988 -6.95 11.14 -6.70
C PHE A 988 -5.72 10.23 -6.75
N GLU A 989 -4.86 10.36 -7.76
CA GLU A 989 -3.58 9.63 -7.84
C GLU A 989 -2.67 9.90 -6.63
N ASP A 990 -2.51 11.17 -6.27
CA ASP A 990 -1.67 11.58 -5.14
C ASP A 990 -2.28 11.10 -3.81
N PHE A 991 -3.60 11.21 -3.64
CA PHE A 991 -4.35 10.69 -2.50
C PHE A 991 -4.22 9.16 -2.37
N TYR A 992 -4.42 8.43 -3.46
CA TYR A 992 -4.30 6.97 -3.49
C TYR A 992 -2.88 6.53 -3.12
N SER A 993 -1.86 7.17 -3.70
CA SER A 993 -0.45 6.91 -3.42
C SER A 993 -0.10 7.22 -1.96
N PHE A 994 -0.59 8.36 -1.45
CA PHE A 994 -0.42 8.75 -0.05
C PHE A 994 -1.05 7.72 0.89
N ARG A 995 -2.31 7.34 0.66
CA ARG A 995 -3.04 6.34 1.48
C ARG A 995 -2.37 4.97 1.41
N LYS A 996 -1.80 4.60 0.26
CA LYS A 996 -1.02 3.37 0.10
C LYS A 996 0.24 3.39 0.98
N TYR A 997 0.94 4.52 1.08
CA TYR A 997 2.19 4.65 1.85
C TYR A 997 1.96 4.89 3.36
N PHE A 998 1.14 5.88 3.71
CA PHE A 998 0.91 6.34 5.10
C PHE A 998 -0.35 5.74 5.76
N GLY A 999 -1.19 5.05 5.00
CA GLY A 999 -2.41 4.44 5.53
C GLY A 999 -3.50 5.47 5.79
N ARG A 1000 -4.33 5.19 6.80
CA ARG A 1000 -5.53 5.96 7.13
C ARG A 1000 -5.26 7.05 8.17
N VAL A 1001 -4.62 8.14 7.75
CA VAL A 1001 -4.23 9.27 8.62
C VAL A 1001 -5.42 10.06 9.18
N GLU A 1002 -6.60 9.93 8.57
CA GLU A 1002 -7.87 10.49 9.08
C GLU A 1002 -8.24 9.99 10.49
N LYS A 1003 -7.66 8.87 10.93
CA LYS A 1003 -7.83 8.33 12.28
C LYS A 1003 -7.02 9.07 13.35
N LEU A 1004 -5.98 9.81 12.96
CA LEU A 1004 -5.16 10.57 13.89
C LEU A 1004 -5.95 11.76 14.47
N PRO A 1005 -5.74 12.11 15.76
CA PRO A 1005 -6.18 13.39 16.31
C PRO A 1005 -5.61 14.55 15.48
N THR A 1006 -6.41 15.60 15.29
CA THR A 1006 -6.03 16.77 14.46
C THR A 1006 -4.69 17.41 14.88
N PRO A 1007 -4.38 17.56 16.17
CA PRO A 1007 -3.06 18.05 16.56
C PRO A 1007 -1.91 17.17 16.06
N SER A 1008 -2.05 15.84 16.13
CA SER A 1008 -1.03 14.89 15.65
C SER A 1008 -1.05 14.65 14.15
N PHE A 1009 -1.98 15.28 13.42
CA PHE A 1009 -1.98 15.37 11.97
C PHE A 1009 -1.11 16.56 11.53
N TYR A 1010 -1.33 17.75 12.10
CA TYR A 1010 -0.61 18.96 11.67
C TYR A 1010 0.72 19.21 12.40
N TYR A 1011 0.88 18.73 13.63
CA TYR A 1011 2.00 19.11 14.50
C TYR A 1011 2.79 17.90 14.98
N PRO A 1012 4.13 17.99 14.98
CA PRO A 1012 5.00 16.97 15.55
C PRO A 1012 4.71 16.69 17.02
N MET A 1013 4.73 15.40 17.40
CA MET A 1013 4.58 14.99 18.80
C MET A 1013 5.75 15.53 19.66
N LYS A 1014 5.42 15.97 20.88
CA LYS A 1014 6.39 16.36 21.91
C LYS A 1014 7.02 15.12 22.54
N PRO A 1015 8.27 15.20 23.05
CA PRO A 1015 8.91 14.08 23.74
C PRO A 1015 8.01 13.52 24.85
N ASN A 1016 7.80 12.21 24.86
CA ASN A 1016 6.93 11.48 25.79
C ASN A 1016 5.43 11.79 25.67
N GLU A 1017 4.99 12.56 24.67
CA GLU A 1017 3.57 12.69 24.36
C GLU A 1017 2.99 11.35 23.92
N GLU A 1018 1.77 11.07 24.38
CA GLU A 1018 1.04 9.84 24.09
C GLU A 1018 -0.30 10.17 23.46
N ILE A 1019 -0.64 9.44 22.40
CA ILE A 1019 -1.93 9.53 21.72
C ILE A 1019 -2.58 8.16 21.60
N ILE A 1020 -3.92 8.18 21.62
CA ILE A 1020 -4.75 7.00 21.35
C ILE A 1020 -5.32 7.15 19.94
N VAL A 1021 -5.03 6.19 19.07
CA VAL A 1021 -5.56 6.14 17.71
C VAL A 1021 -6.52 4.96 17.60
N ASN A 1022 -7.79 5.26 17.32
CA ASN A 1022 -8.80 4.25 17.05
C ASN A 1022 -8.71 3.82 15.58
N LEU A 1023 -8.21 2.61 15.34
CA LEU A 1023 -8.12 2.06 13.98
C LEU A 1023 -9.44 1.45 13.52
N ASP A 1024 -10.22 0.93 14.46
CA ASP A 1024 -11.46 0.19 14.24
C ASP A 1024 -12.21 -0.01 15.57
N SER A 1025 -13.43 -0.52 15.50
CA SER A 1025 -14.17 -0.93 16.70
C SER A 1025 -13.35 -1.95 17.52
N GLY A 1026 -13.12 -1.63 18.80
CA GLY A 1026 -12.29 -2.43 19.71
C GLY A 1026 -10.78 -2.44 19.42
N LYS A 1027 -10.29 -1.67 18.44
CA LYS A 1027 -8.87 -1.65 18.04
C LYS A 1027 -8.25 -0.28 18.25
N ASN A 1028 -7.78 -0.05 19.47
CA ASN A 1028 -7.00 1.14 19.81
C ASN A 1028 -5.50 0.83 19.79
N ILE A 1029 -4.72 1.74 19.23
CA ILE A 1029 -3.27 1.75 19.41
C ILE A 1029 -2.88 2.97 20.26
N ILE A 1030 -2.00 2.73 21.22
CA ILE A 1030 -1.38 3.77 22.04
C ILE A 1030 -0.01 4.02 21.41
N VAL A 1031 0.21 5.24 20.94
CA VAL A 1031 1.46 5.67 20.31
C VAL A 1031 2.10 6.73 21.19
N LYS A 1032 3.34 6.51 21.58
CA LYS A 1032 4.13 7.47 22.36
C LYS A 1032 5.43 7.79 21.64
N PHE A 1033 5.72 9.06 21.42
CA PHE A 1033 6.99 9.48 20.84
C PHE A 1033 8.09 9.43 21.92
N ARG A 1034 9.25 8.86 21.61
CA ARG A 1034 10.37 8.70 22.56
C ARG A 1034 11.50 9.64 22.24
N TYR A 1035 12.17 9.43 21.12
CA TYR A 1035 13.28 10.27 20.69
C TYR A 1035 13.51 10.17 19.17
N MET A 1036 14.28 11.10 18.63
CA MET A 1036 14.73 11.14 17.25
C MET A 1036 16.25 11.24 17.25
N GLY A 1037 16.92 10.43 16.44
CA GLY A 1037 18.37 10.48 16.27
C GLY A 1037 18.85 11.61 15.36
N GLU A 1038 20.16 11.81 15.35
CA GLU A 1038 20.83 12.67 14.38
C GLU A 1038 20.81 12.04 12.97
N PRO A 1039 20.89 12.84 11.90
CA PRO A 1039 20.89 12.32 10.55
C PRO A 1039 22.23 11.62 10.29
N ASN A 1040 22.18 10.46 9.64
CA ASN A 1040 23.39 9.78 9.17
C ASN A 1040 23.99 10.50 7.95
N GLU A 1041 25.13 10.01 7.44
CA GLU A 1041 25.85 10.60 6.30
C GLU A 1041 25.01 10.70 5.00
N GLU A 1042 23.98 9.85 4.89
CA GLU A 1042 23.03 9.80 3.76
C GLU A 1042 21.80 10.70 3.99
N GLY A 1043 21.71 11.38 5.13
CA GLY A 1043 20.63 12.27 5.50
C GLY A 1043 19.39 11.58 6.07
N PHE A 1044 19.49 10.33 6.55
CA PHE A 1044 18.39 9.62 7.19
C PHE A 1044 18.44 9.74 8.72
N ARG A 1045 17.29 9.98 9.34
CA ARG A 1045 17.10 9.96 10.80
C ARG A 1045 16.31 8.73 11.23
N GLU A 1046 16.62 8.23 12.42
CA GLU A 1046 15.81 7.22 13.10
C GLU A 1046 14.87 7.87 14.12
N VAL A 1047 13.57 7.59 14.00
CA VAL A 1047 12.52 8.11 14.89
C VAL A 1047 11.94 6.96 15.71
N PHE A 1048 12.04 7.05 17.03
CA PHE A 1048 11.63 6.00 17.95
C PHE A 1048 10.28 6.30 18.59
N PHE A 1049 9.35 5.37 18.42
CA PHE A 1049 8.04 5.36 19.05
C PHE A 1049 7.88 4.14 19.95
N GLN A 1050 6.98 4.24 20.92
CA GLN A 1050 6.43 3.10 21.63
C GLN A 1050 4.99 2.89 21.15
N ILE A 1051 4.67 1.71 20.63
CA ILE A 1051 3.33 1.31 20.19
C ILE A 1051 2.82 0.14 21.03
N ASN A 1052 1.72 0.34 21.76
CA ASN A 1052 1.15 -0.65 22.69
C ASN A 1052 2.22 -1.28 23.60
N GLY A 1053 3.09 -0.45 24.17
CA GLY A 1053 4.16 -0.87 25.06
C GLY A 1053 5.48 -1.29 24.37
N GLN A 1054 5.51 -1.50 23.05
CA GLN A 1054 6.72 -1.94 22.34
C GLN A 1054 7.43 -0.82 21.58
N THR A 1055 8.75 -0.76 21.71
CA THR A 1055 9.58 0.16 20.91
C THR A 1055 9.59 -0.23 19.43
N ARG A 1056 9.50 0.77 18.56
CA ARG A 1056 9.61 0.70 17.11
C ARG A 1056 10.42 1.90 16.63
N ASN A 1057 11.36 1.67 15.73
CA ASN A 1057 12.05 2.73 15.02
C ASN A 1057 11.51 2.82 13.58
N ILE A 1058 11.41 4.04 13.08
CA ILE A 1058 11.10 4.35 11.69
C ILE A 1058 12.23 5.22 11.15
N VAL A 1059 12.76 4.84 10.00
CA VAL A 1059 13.81 5.61 9.31
C VAL A 1059 13.16 6.55 8.31
N VAL A 1060 13.51 7.83 8.36
CA VAL A 1060 12.96 8.89 7.50
C VAL A 1060 14.09 9.73 6.94
N LYS A 1061 14.00 10.08 5.65
CA LYS A 1061 14.95 11.01 5.03
C LYS A 1061 14.67 12.44 5.48
N ASP A 1062 15.66 13.07 6.08
CA ASP A 1062 15.65 14.49 6.41
C ASP A 1062 15.94 15.30 5.15
N ARG A 1063 14.93 16.01 4.65
CA ARG A 1063 15.05 16.80 3.41
C ARG A 1063 15.89 18.07 3.58
N SER A 1064 16.17 18.48 4.82
CA SER A 1064 17.00 19.67 5.11
C SER A 1064 18.51 19.38 5.06
N VAL A 1065 18.91 18.11 5.17
CA VAL A 1065 20.32 17.69 5.22
C VAL A 1065 20.81 17.29 3.83
N LYS A 1066 21.90 17.92 3.37
CA LYS A 1066 22.58 17.50 2.13
C LYS A 1066 23.43 16.26 2.41
N SER A 1067 23.14 15.16 1.71
CA SER A 1067 23.94 13.92 1.78
C SER A 1067 25.41 14.21 1.48
N THR A 1068 26.31 13.73 2.34
CA THR A 1068 27.77 13.86 2.17
C THR A 1068 28.37 12.70 1.38
N LYS A 1069 27.61 11.60 1.27
CA LYS A 1069 27.96 10.44 0.46
C LYS A 1069 27.47 10.66 -0.98
N VAL A 1070 28.35 10.48 -1.97
CA VAL A 1070 27.98 10.48 -3.40
C VAL A 1070 27.04 9.30 -3.61
N ALA A 1071 25.74 9.58 -3.75
CA ALA A 1071 24.76 8.56 -4.11
C ALA A 1071 25.17 7.97 -5.46
N ARG A 1072 25.22 6.64 -5.55
CA ARG A 1072 25.49 5.96 -6.82
C ARG A 1072 24.39 6.32 -7.81
N VAL A 1073 24.78 6.65 -9.03
CA VAL A 1073 23.85 7.04 -10.08
C VAL A 1073 22.94 5.85 -10.34
N LYS A 1074 21.64 6.00 -10.13
CA LYS A 1074 20.65 5.00 -10.55
C LYS A 1074 20.33 5.20 -12.03
N ILE A 1075 19.83 4.17 -12.70
CA ILE A 1075 19.33 4.29 -14.07
C ILE A 1075 18.28 5.40 -14.15
N SER A 1076 18.41 6.30 -15.12
CA SER A 1076 17.58 7.50 -15.28
C SER A 1076 17.01 7.65 -16.69
N GLY A 1077 17.57 6.93 -17.65
CA GLY A 1077 17.12 6.92 -19.04
C GLY A 1077 17.31 5.58 -19.75
N PRO A 1078 16.78 5.44 -20.98
CA PRO A 1078 16.79 4.20 -21.76
C PRO A 1078 18.18 3.78 -22.27
N ASN A 1079 19.21 4.58 -21.99
CA ASN A 1079 20.60 4.34 -22.36
C ASN A 1079 21.47 3.94 -21.16
N ASP A 1080 20.94 4.01 -19.94
CA ASP A 1080 21.66 3.58 -18.75
C ASP A 1080 21.48 2.07 -18.56
N ILE A 1081 22.58 1.33 -18.47
CA ILE A 1081 22.55 -0.10 -18.15
C ILE A 1081 22.95 -0.26 -16.68
N GLY A 1082 21.96 -0.61 -15.87
CA GLY A 1082 22.12 -0.81 -14.44
C GLY A 1082 22.21 -2.27 -14.04
N SER A 1083 22.54 -2.48 -12.77
CA SER A 1083 22.53 -3.80 -12.16
C SER A 1083 21.08 -4.32 -12.00
N PRO A 1084 20.71 -5.49 -12.56
CA PRO A 1084 19.36 -6.05 -12.41
C PRO A 1084 19.03 -6.54 -10.98
N LEU A 1085 20.05 -6.70 -10.15
CA LEU A 1085 19.94 -7.27 -8.81
C LEU A 1085 21.08 -6.78 -7.90
N GLN A 1086 20.88 -6.86 -6.59
CA GLN A 1086 21.94 -6.52 -5.64
C GLN A 1086 22.97 -7.66 -5.59
N GLY A 1087 24.27 -7.36 -5.66
CA GLY A 1087 25.33 -8.36 -5.71
C GLY A 1087 26.73 -7.75 -5.78
N SER A 1088 27.73 -8.56 -6.13
CA SER A 1088 29.09 -8.11 -6.43
C SER A 1088 29.30 -8.04 -7.93
N LEU A 1089 29.77 -6.90 -8.45
CA LEU A 1089 30.16 -6.75 -9.86
C LEU A 1089 31.50 -7.45 -10.08
N LEU A 1090 31.49 -8.73 -10.45
CA LEU A 1090 32.71 -9.53 -10.58
C LEU A 1090 33.63 -9.00 -11.68
N LYS A 1091 33.06 -8.76 -12.85
CA LYS A 1091 33.83 -8.48 -14.05
C LYS A 1091 33.07 -7.57 -15.01
N ILE A 1092 33.78 -6.63 -15.62
CA ILE A 1092 33.27 -5.83 -16.74
C ILE A 1092 33.92 -6.41 -18.00
N LEU A 1093 33.09 -6.73 -19.00
CA LEU A 1093 33.50 -7.45 -20.21
C LEU A 1093 33.72 -6.52 -21.42
N VAL A 1094 33.45 -5.22 -21.25
CA VAL A 1094 33.52 -4.19 -22.30
C VAL A 1094 34.29 -2.96 -21.85
N ASN A 1095 34.79 -2.18 -22.80
CA ASN A 1095 35.54 -0.95 -22.56
C ASN A 1095 34.75 0.30 -23.00
N GLU A 1096 35.10 1.47 -22.43
CA GLU A 1096 34.58 2.75 -22.93
C GLU A 1096 35.00 2.96 -24.40
N GLY A 1097 34.05 3.36 -25.25
CA GLY A 1097 34.24 3.52 -26.70
C GLY A 1097 34.05 2.26 -27.54
N GLU A 1098 33.76 1.11 -26.92
CA GLU A 1098 33.54 -0.16 -27.63
C GLU A 1098 32.16 -0.20 -28.30
N GLU A 1099 32.11 -0.60 -29.58
CA GLU A 1099 30.85 -0.86 -30.29
C GLU A 1099 30.30 -2.22 -29.88
N ILE A 1100 29.03 -2.26 -29.48
CA ILE A 1100 28.35 -3.47 -29.04
C ILE A 1100 27.12 -3.75 -29.90
N GLU A 1101 26.85 -5.03 -30.18
CA GLU A 1101 25.61 -5.49 -30.81
C GLU A 1101 24.62 -5.97 -29.75
N LYS A 1102 23.35 -6.19 -30.13
CA LYS A 1102 22.37 -6.83 -29.25
C LYS A 1102 22.89 -8.21 -28.80
N ASP A 1103 22.64 -8.54 -27.53
CA ASP A 1103 23.07 -9.77 -26.84
C ASP A 1103 24.58 -9.86 -26.52
N THR A 1104 25.36 -8.80 -26.79
CA THR A 1104 26.78 -8.72 -26.37
C THR A 1104 26.91 -8.75 -24.84
N PRO A 1105 27.71 -9.65 -24.24
CA PRO A 1105 27.98 -9.66 -22.80
C PRO A 1105 28.66 -8.37 -22.32
N LEU A 1106 28.11 -7.73 -21.30
CA LEU A 1106 28.59 -6.43 -20.80
C LEU A 1106 29.35 -6.55 -19.48
N PHE A 1107 28.77 -7.24 -18.50
CA PHE A 1107 29.38 -7.43 -17.19
C PHE A 1107 28.76 -8.63 -16.47
N VAL A 1108 29.46 -9.14 -15.46
CA VAL A 1108 29.05 -10.30 -14.65
C VAL A 1108 28.79 -9.85 -13.23
N ILE A 1109 27.62 -10.22 -12.71
CA ILE A 1109 27.24 -9.98 -11.31
C ILE A 1109 27.12 -11.30 -10.59
N GLU A 1110 27.76 -11.41 -9.42
CA GLU A 1110 27.58 -12.50 -8.49
C GLU A 1110 26.55 -12.12 -7.42
N ALA A 1111 25.48 -12.89 -7.32
CA ALA A 1111 24.56 -12.86 -6.18
C ALA A 1111 24.05 -14.26 -5.91
N MET A 1112 23.88 -14.63 -4.64
CA MET A 1112 23.31 -15.93 -4.25
C MET A 1112 23.99 -17.16 -4.93
N LYS A 1113 25.32 -17.15 -5.07
CA LYS A 1113 26.10 -18.20 -5.77
C LYS A 1113 25.80 -18.31 -7.28
N MET A 1114 25.17 -17.29 -7.86
CA MET A 1114 24.84 -17.24 -9.27
C MET A 1114 25.60 -16.08 -9.91
N GLU A 1115 26.47 -16.42 -10.87
CA GLU A 1115 26.98 -15.46 -11.83
C GLU A 1115 25.91 -15.21 -12.88
N THR A 1116 25.49 -13.96 -12.99
CA THR A 1116 24.56 -13.49 -14.01
C THR A 1116 25.32 -12.58 -14.94
N THR A 1117 25.52 -13.03 -16.18
CA THR A 1117 26.06 -12.18 -17.24
C THR A 1117 24.94 -11.30 -17.78
N VAL A 1118 25.12 -9.98 -17.69
CA VAL A 1118 24.18 -9.01 -18.23
C VAL A 1118 24.60 -8.67 -19.65
N CYS A 1119 23.70 -8.86 -20.61
CA CYS A 1119 23.95 -8.61 -22.01
C CYS A 1119 23.24 -7.33 -22.50
N ALA A 1120 23.75 -6.78 -23.61
CA ALA A 1120 23.20 -5.60 -24.26
C ALA A 1120 21.81 -5.88 -24.85
N THR A 1121 20.83 -5.02 -24.56
CA THR A 1121 19.47 -5.16 -25.10
C THR A 1121 19.30 -4.55 -26.50
N LYS A 1122 20.27 -3.74 -26.93
CA LYS A 1122 20.30 -3.02 -28.20
C LYS A 1122 21.74 -2.77 -28.65
N LYS A 1123 21.92 -2.49 -29.95
CA LYS A 1123 23.18 -1.98 -30.51
C LYS A 1123 23.47 -0.57 -29.96
N GLY A 1124 24.74 -0.26 -29.72
CA GLY A 1124 25.18 1.07 -29.29
C GLY A 1124 26.69 1.14 -29.06
N VAL A 1125 27.17 2.28 -28.57
CA VAL A 1125 28.57 2.46 -28.16
C VAL A 1125 28.63 2.67 -26.64
N ILE A 1126 29.57 2.02 -25.95
CA ILE A 1126 29.76 2.26 -24.51
C ILE A 1126 30.28 3.69 -24.30
N ALA A 1127 29.42 4.57 -23.78
CA ALA A 1127 29.77 5.97 -23.49
C ALA A 1127 30.72 6.07 -22.30
N LYS A 1128 30.43 5.29 -21.25
CA LYS A 1128 31.05 5.41 -19.94
C LYS A 1128 30.82 4.18 -19.07
N LEU A 1129 31.84 3.78 -18.31
CA LEU A 1129 31.76 2.83 -17.20
C LEU A 1129 31.64 3.63 -15.89
N VAL A 1130 30.50 3.49 -15.20
CA VAL A 1130 30.14 4.27 -14.01
C VAL A 1130 30.69 3.63 -12.73
N LEU A 1131 30.74 2.30 -12.67
CA LEU A 1131 31.23 1.53 -11.52
C LEU A 1131 32.40 0.61 -11.90
N LYS A 1132 33.20 0.22 -10.92
CA LYS A 1132 34.40 -0.62 -11.10
C LYS A 1132 34.14 -2.06 -10.69
N GLU A 1133 34.90 -2.99 -11.26
CA GLU A 1133 34.92 -4.39 -10.81
C GLU A 1133 35.15 -4.49 -9.29
N LYS A 1134 34.60 -5.54 -8.70
CA LYS A 1134 34.52 -5.83 -7.26
C LYS A 1134 33.71 -4.82 -6.44
N SER A 1135 32.99 -3.91 -7.08
CA SER A 1135 32.02 -3.06 -6.38
C SER A 1135 30.80 -3.89 -5.98
N ILE A 1136 30.39 -3.78 -4.71
CA ILE A 1136 29.05 -4.21 -4.30
C ILE A 1136 28.06 -3.26 -4.96
N VAL A 1137 27.10 -3.76 -5.71
CA VAL A 1137 26.10 -2.99 -6.45
C VAL A 1137 24.71 -3.26 -5.90
N GLU A 1138 23.87 -2.23 -5.84
CA GLU A 1138 22.45 -2.38 -5.58
C GLU A 1138 21.67 -2.52 -6.88
N GLN A 1139 20.42 -2.98 -6.79
CA GLN A 1139 19.54 -2.94 -7.95
C GLN A 1139 19.43 -1.51 -8.49
N ASP A 1140 19.44 -1.40 -9.81
CA ASP A 1140 19.34 -0.17 -10.59
C ASP A 1140 20.54 0.79 -10.44
N ASP A 1141 21.61 0.40 -9.73
CA ASP A 1141 22.89 1.11 -9.80
C ASP A 1141 23.37 1.09 -11.26
N CYS A 1142 23.56 2.27 -11.86
CA CYS A 1142 24.08 2.40 -13.21
C CYS A 1142 25.51 1.88 -13.25
N ILE A 1143 25.76 0.88 -14.10
CA ILE A 1143 27.07 0.25 -14.28
C ILE A 1143 27.78 0.89 -15.47
N LEU A 1144 27.04 1.10 -16.56
CA LEU A 1144 27.54 1.72 -17.78
C LEU A 1144 26.44 2.45 -18.55
N GLN A 1145 26.83 3.34 -19.47
CA GLN A 1145 25.91 4.13 -20.30
C GLN A 1145 26.19 3.89 -21.79
N LEU A 1146 25.13 3.89 -22.60
CA LEU A 1146 25.20 3.77 -24.06
C LEU A 1146 24.98 5.13 -24.76
N VAL A 1147 25.59 5.30 -25.93
CA VAL A 1147 25.22 6.33 -26.93
C VAL A 1147 24.62 5.67 -28.15
#